data_AF-A0A9P5G5N6-F1
#
_entry.id   AF-A0A9P5G5N6-F1
#
_cell.length_a   1.000
_cell.length_b   1.000
_cell.length_c   1.000
_cell.angle_alpha   90.00
_cell.angle_beta   90.00
_cell.angle_gamma   90.00
#
_symmetry.space_group_name_H-M   'P 1'
#
loop_
_entity.id
_entity.type
_entity.pdbx_description
1 polymer ?
#
loop_
_entity_poly.entity_id
_entity_poly.type
_entity_poly.pdbx_seq_one_letter_code
_entity_poly.pdbx_strand_id
1 'polypeptide(L)'
;MSANEKTEQNSGAPAAATPDVDSLKELTPKALVANLNAAAQTAKETKDYMTYATLLDVYLEYSYKEFTDEEKESVLKALLDILNSDDELVYAISWDVPSRVLPFLRTDLYDFSVGIGSSRGLTTVMEIFKVLADKGNLKELVVKCLEELDKLQFEPLAEGDTRPEVVVERFFELKFAALYGLLVNSIKNAKARYPSRFLIAATTGLLSFLVDRVESFSVRTTSFVLRRFYLFVREYSPAPPDDGEVPENEDALQDKILKKFLIDTFALGLQTHCLKWGQKLLLQLRKGVAFDADPEKRESSYYTGQYSIDFAEVIEKLSQLAEPLKIDVDTEFKALVEKVINEEAESDDDEKTATEDDPKADDEWGLDGDSEAPDTLHDEGIFILATAVRFNNRQNPEILKLTFPELIKVTKHFIMGSNQDPGEGSVGLYDALSFWSLWATRTLTSEQVQTQVPKDVFISYVQMLMYLAESTDDPSQEQLLFSIIARLLGLHTLKTRIDYLLDTAEFCPYPKVREATIKLLAQALAKHEIKITLVPTATSTSSTDELTEAASNLSIEESKVPTYAFTAEQITRVSNAALEQLSEIESLGAEGVCAGILGPDFKVLLALICFLAEISKTVAIEAITKSNELTERCLKYLSVVDALLAARTQSEGAAAKDGEEDDKQKEETKQIEMRKQLLLTALSGLELEEVGTSK
;
A
#
# COMPACT_ATOMS: atom_id res chain seq x y z
N MET A 1 83.32 28.91 13.96
CA MET A 1 84.09 27.88 14.67
C MET A 1 83.39 27.62 15.99
N SER A 2 82.92 26.38 16.18
CA SER A 2 82.78 25.58 17.41
C SER A 2 82.51 26.27 18.76
N ALA A 3 81.75 25.73 19.71
CA ALA A 3 80.96 24.51 19.89
C ALA A 3 80.39 24.57 21.34
N ASN A 4 79.62 23.55 21.71
CA ASN A 4 79.04 23.19 23.03
C ASN A 4 77.68 23.82 23.31
N GLU A 5 76.55 23.22 22.92
CA GLU A 5 76.06 21.86 23.24
C GLU A 5 76.09 21.54 24.75
N LYS A 6 74.93 21.69 25.38
CA LYS A 6 74.48 20.87 26.51
C LYS A 6 73.10 20.31 26.17
N THR A 7 73.06 19.00 26.26
CA THR A 7 72.03 18.03 25.97
C THR A 7 70.89 18.10 26.98
N GLU A 8 69.65 18.26 26.52
CA GLU A 8 68.46 17.76 27.23
C GLU A 8 67.88 16.61 26.39
N GLN A 9 67.78 15.45 27.03
CA GLN A 9 67.24 14.22 26.45
C GLN A 9 65.72 14.38 26.27
N ASN A 10 65.30 14.43 25.01
CA ASN A 10 63.91 14.33 24.62
C ASN A 10 63.54 12.84 24.52
N SER A 11 62.85 12.29 25.53
CA SER A 11 62.24 10.96 25.46
C SER A 11 60.90 11.06 24.71
N GLY A 12 60.97 11.19 23.38
CA GLY A 12 59.80 11.06 22.51
C GLY A 12 59.49 9.58 22.29
N ALA A 13 58.34 9.12 22.78
CA ALA A 13 57.73 7.89 22.29
C ALA A 13 57.29 8.11 20.82
N PRO A 14 57.47 7.14 19.92
CA PRO A 14 57.08 7.32 18.53
C PRO A 14 55.55 7.30 18.44
N ALA A 15 54.97 8.36 17.89
CA ALA A 15 53.59 8.34 17.43
C ALA A 15 53.44 7.20 16.41
N ALA A 16 52.51 6.28 16.65
CA ALA A 16 52.22 5.19 15.73
C ALA A 16 51.69 5.78 14.41
N ALA A 17 52.52 5.75 13.38
CA ALA A 17 52.12 6.18 12.04
C ALA A 17 51.03 5.23 11.51
N THR A 18 49.94 5.80 11.00
CA THR A 18 48.93 5.06 10.24
C THR A 18 49.61 4.32 9.07
N PRO A 19 49.43 2.99 8.94
CA PRO A 19 50.08 2.22 7.89
C PRO A 19 49.58 2.63 6.51
N ASP A 20 50.51 2.77 5.56
CA ASP A 20 50.23 3.10 4.16
C ASP A 20 49.51 1.92 3.47
N VAL A 21 48.56 2.18 2.55
CA VAL A 21 47.66 1.15 1.98
C VAL A 21 48.46 0.05 1.23
N ASP A 22 49.63 0.38 0.70
CA ASP A 22 50.53 -0.60 0.07
C ASP A 22 51.27 -1.52 1.06
N SER A 23 51.35 -1.16 2.35
CA SER A 23 51.94 -2.00 3.40
C SER A 23 50.98 -3.09 3.94
N LEU A 24 49.70 -3.05 3.55
CA LEU A 24 48.66 -3.99 3.99
C LEU A 24 48.53 -5.22 3.10
N LYS A 25 49.03 -5.20 1.85
CA LYS A 25 48.86 -6.27 0.85
C LYS A 25 49.47 -7.64 1.23
N GLU A 26 50.26 -7.71 2.30
CA GLU A 26 50.90 -8.94 2.80
C GLU A 26 50.50 -9.31 4.24
N LEU A 27 49.47 -8.68 4.82
CA LEU A 27 49.10 -8.89 6.22
C LEU A 27 48.37 -10.23 6.41
N THR A 28 49.03 -11.20 7.05
CA THR A 28 48.35 -12.45 7.46
C THR A 28 47.32 -12.19 8.57
N PRO A 29 46.24 -12.99 8.69
CA PRO A 29 45.23 -12.82 9.75
C PRO A 29 45.84 -12.82 11.16
N LYS A 30 46.87 -13.63 11.39
CA LYS A 30 47.60 -13.70 12.68
C LYS A 30 48.39 -12.42 12.96
N ALA A 31 49.02 -11.83 11.94
CA ALA A 31 49.73 -10.56 12.08
C ALA A 31 48.75 -9.41 12.34
N LEU A 32 47.60 -9.40 11.66
CA LEU A 32 46.54 -8.41 11.89
C LEU A 32 46.02 -8.46 13.33
N VAL A 33 45.70 -9.66 13.83
CA VAL A 33 45.25 -9.85 15.22
C VAL A 33 46.31 -9.43 16.23
N ALA A 34 47.60 -9.72 15.98
CA ALA A 34 48.68 -9.26 16.85
C ALA A 34 48.80 -7.73 16.87
N ASN A 35 48.66 -7.09 15.71
CA ASN A 35 48.71 -5.63 15.57
C ASN A 35 47.51 -4.96 16.25
N LEU A 36 46.30 -5.52 16.14
CA LEU A 36 45.11 -5.03 16.85
C LEU A 36 45.31 -5.04 18.37
N ASN A 37 45.86 -6.13 18.91
CA ASN A 37 46.14 -6.25 20.35
C ASN A 37 47.22 -5.27 20.81
N ALA A 38 48.30 -5.12 20.04
CA ALA A 38 49.37 -4.17 20.35
C ALA A 38 48.89 -2.71 20.28
N ALA A 39 48.04 -2.37 19.30
CA ALA A 39 47.44 -1.06 19.16
C ALA A 39 46.47 -0.76 20.31
N ALA A 40 45.67 -1.73 20.76
CA ALA A 40 44.78 -1.57 21.91
C ALA A 40 45.56 -1.29 23.21
N GLN A 41 46.66 -2.03 23.43
CA GLN A 41 47.54 -1.80 24.57
C GLN A 41 48.21 -0.42 24.53
N THR A 42 48.65 0.00 23.34
CA THR A 42 49.24 1.33 23.15
C THR A 42 48.22 2.43 23.42
N ALA A 43 47.00 2.30 22.89
CA ALA A 43 45.91 3.25 23.10
C ALA A 43 45.54 3.39 24.59
N LYS A 44 45.59 2.29 25.34
CA LYS A 44 45.40 2.30 26.80
C LYS A 44 46.50 3.10 27.51
N GLU A 45 47.75 2.94 27.10
CA GLU A 45 48.90 3.63 27.70
C GLU A 45 48.95 5.12 27.33
N THR A 46 48.58 5.47 26.11
CA THR A 46 48.62 6.84 25.59
C THR A 46 47.32 7.62 25.77
N LYS A 47 46.21 6.94 26.08
CA LYS A 47 44.83 7.45 26.03
C LYS A 47 44.43 8.01 24.66
N ASP A 48 45.12 7.61 23.59
CA ASP A 48 44.81 8.00 22.21
C ASP A 48 43.88 6.97 21.56
N TYR A 49 42.60 7.04 21.93
CA TYR A 49 41.57 6.13 21.43
C TYR A 49 41.15 6.43 19.98
N MET A 50 41.34 7.67 19.50
CA MET A 50 40.99 8.07 18.14
C MET A 50 41.91 7.44 17.09
N THR A 51 43.23 7.41 17.37
CA THR A 51 44.17 6.71 16.50
C THR A 51 43.87 5.21 16.46
N TYR A 52 43.45 4.61 17.58
CA TYR A 52 43.02 3.21 17.60
C TYR A 52 41.76 2.97 16.75
N ALA A 53 40.73 3.83 16.87
CA ALA A 53 39.53 3.72 16.05
C ALA A 53 39.84 3.80 14.55
N THR A 54 40.75 4.72 14.16
CA THR A 54 41.18 4.86 12.76
C THR A 54 41.94 3.61 12.26
N LEU A 55 42.80 3.02 13.09
CA LEU A 55 43.49 1.76 12.76
C LEU A 55 42.53 0.58 12.67
N LEU A 56 41.55 0.54 13.57
CA LEU A 56 40.50 -0.48 13.58
C LEU A 56 39.68 -0.43 12.28
N ASP A 57 39.31 0.76 11.83
CA ASP A 57 38.61 0.98 10.56
C ASP A 57 39.39 0.38 9.38
N VAL A 58 40.68 0.72 9.26
CA VAL A 58 41.55 0.25 8.18
C VAL A 58 41.68 -1.28 8.21
N TYR A 59 41.88 -1.87 9.40
CA TYR A 59 42.07 -3.31 9.55
C TYR A 59 40.78 -4.11 9.32
N LEU A 60 39.63 -3.62 9.78
CA LEU A 60 38.35 -4.27 9.55
C LEU A 60 37.95 -4.19 8.07
N GLU A 61 38.12 -3.04 7.42
CA GLU A 61 37.85 -2.90 5.98
C GLU A 61 38.73 -3.83 5.14
N TYR A 62 40.03 -3.90 5.44
CA TYR A 62 40.95 -4.82 4.78
C TYR A 62 40.53 -6.29 4.99
N SER A 63 40.25 -6.68 6.23
CA SER A 63 39.86 -8.06 6.56
C SER A 63 38.55 -8.48 5.88
N TYR A 64 37.59 -7.56 5.74
CA TYR A 64 36.33 -7.85 5.07
C TYR A 64 36.52 -8.16 3.58
N LYS A 65 37.43 -7.44 2.90
CA LYS A 65 37.69 -7.56 1.45
C LYS A 65 38.57 -8.75 1.10
N GLU A 66 39.63 -8.99 1.87
CA GLU A 66 40.72 -9.89 1.45
C GLU A 66 40.69 -11.26 2.13
N PHE A 67 40.02 -11.40 3.28
CA PHE A 67 40.06 -12.65 4.05
C PHE A 67 38.91 -13.60 3.72
N THR A 68 39.12 -14.88 4.00
CA THR A 68 38.06 -15.90 3.97
C THR A 68 37.11 -15.76 5.16
N ASP A 69 35.92 -16.36 5.10
CA ASP A 69 34.93 -16.28 6.18
C ASP A 69 35.45 -16.80 7.54
N GLU A 70 36.33 -17.83 7.53
CA GLU A 70 36.95 -18.36 8.75
C GLU A 70 37.96 -17.38 9.37
N GLU A 71 38.71 -16.69 8.53
CA GLU A 71 39.68 -15.70 8.95
C GLU A 71 39.00 -14.43 9.45
N LYS A 72 37.91 -14.00 8.80
CA LYS A 72 37.04 -12.91 9.26
C LYS A 72 36.51 -13.18 10.68
N GLU A 73 36.03 -14.40 10.94
CA GLU A 73 35.57 -14.80 12.27
C GLU A 73 36.70 -14.73 13.32
N SER A 74 37.92 -15.12 12.96
CA SER A 74 39.09 -15.00 13.85
C SER A 74 39.42 -13.55 14.19
N VAL A 75 39.26 -12.62 13.24
CA VAL A 75 39.47 -11.18 13.48
C VAL A 75 38.38 -10.62 14.40
N LEU A 76 37.10 -10.98 14.17
CA LEU A 76 35.99 -10.56 15.02
C LEU A 76 36.12 -11.07 16.46
N LYS A 77 36.57 -12.32 16.65
CA LYS A 77 36.81 -12.86 18.00
C LYS A 77 37.92 -12.11 18.73
N ALA A 78 39.00 -11.78 18.03
CA ALA A 78 40.06 -10.97 18.61
C ALA A 78 39.57 -9.57 19.02
N LEU A 79 38.73 -8.94 18.20
CA LEU A 79 38.09 -7.68 18.55
C LEU A 79 37.20 -7.83 19.80
N LEU A 80 36.37 -8.87 19.86
CA LEU A 80 35.52 -9.15 21.02
C LEU A 80 36.34 -9.33 22.31
N ASP A 81 37.46 -10.05 22.24
CA ASP A 81 38.36 -10.24 23.39
C ASP A 81 38.95 -8.91 23.88
N ILE A 82 39.32 -8.02 22.95
CA ILE A 82 39.82 -6.67 23.27
C ILE A 82 38.72 -5.85 23.95
N LEU A 83 37.52 -5.81 23.39
CA LEU A 83 36.39 -5.05 23.95
C LEU A 83 35.97 -5.57 25.34
N ASN A 84 36.07 -6.88 25.58
CA ASN A 84 35.77 -7.44 26.90
C ASN A 84 36.81 -7.05 27.97
N SER A 85 38.04 -6.73 27.57
CA SER A 85 39.17 -6.51 28.46
C SER A 85 39.32 -5.06 28.95
N ASP A 86 38.75 -4.08 28.26
CA ASP A 86 38.96 -2.66 28.55
C ASP A 86 37.71 -1.79 28.39
N ASP A 87 37.08 -1.46 29.53
CA ASP A 87 35.84 -0.66 29.56
C ASP A 87 36.06 0.81 29.13
N GLU A 88 37.22 1.41 29.42
CA GLU A 88 37.53 2.81 29.05
C GLU A 88 37.71 2.93 27.53
N LEU A 89 38.37 1.94 26.92
CA LEU A 89 38.48 1.82 25.47
C LEU A 89 37.10 1.68 24.82
N VAL A 90 36.26 0.75 25.31
CA VAL A 90 34.91 0.53 24.76
C VAL A 90 34.10 1.82 24.82
N TYR A 91 34.10 2.52 25.96
CA TYR A 91 33.36 3.76 26.11
C TYR A 91 33.76 4.82 25.06
N ALA A 92 35.04 4.90 24.71
CA ALA A 92 35.56 5.89 23.75
C ALA A 92 35.24 5.54 22.28
N ILE A 93 35.29 4.26 21.90
CA ILE A 93 35.18 3.85 20.48
C ILE A 93 33.85 3.20 20.12
N SER A 94 32.96 2.96 21.09
CA SER A 94 31.79 2.09 20.91
C SER A 94 30.86 2.51 19.76
N TRP A 95 30.77 3.79 19.47
CA TRP A 95 29.86 4.34 18.47
C TRP A 95 30.40 4.22 17.04
N ASP A 96 31.71 4.03 16.82
CA ASP A 96 32.26 3.81 15.47
C ASP A 96 32.14 2.34 15.02
N VAL A 97 32.22 1.41 15.97
CA VAL A 97 32.28 -0.05 15.74
C VAL A 97 31.10 -0.64 14.96
N PRO A 98 29.82 -0.26 15.20
CA PRO A 98 28.67 -0.91 14.57
C PRO A 98 28.74 -0.88 13.03
N SER A 99 29.09 0.28 12.46
CA SER A 99 29.19 0.47 11.00
C SER A 99 30.24 -0.44 10.35
N ARG A 100 31.28 -0.82 11.09
CA ARG A 100 32.40 -1.63 10.59
C ARG A 100 32.15 -3.12 10.72
N VAL A 101 31.38 -3.52 11.72
CA VAL A 101 31.10 -4.93 11.99
C VAL A 101 29.84 -5.41 11.26
N LEU A 102 28.91 -4.51 10.92
CA LEU A 102 27.67 -4.86 10.20
C LEU A 102 27.89 -5.58 8.85
N PRO A 103 28.88 -5.22 8.00
CA PRO A 103 29.17 -5.95 6.76
C PRO A 103 29.47 -7.44 6.97
N PHE A 104 30.06 -7.81 8.10
CA PHE A 104 30.42 -9.19 8.41
C PHE A 104 29.21 -10.12 8.63
N LEU A 105 28.01 -9.57 8.78
CA LEU A 105 26.77 -10.37 8.81
C LEU A 105 26.44 -11.00 7.46
N ARG A 106 27.01 -10.46 6.37
CA ARG A 106 26.91 -11.03 5.04
C ARG A 106 28.04 -12.02 4.84
N THR A 107 27.71 -13.29 4.92
CA THR A 107 28.65 -14.40 4.72
C THR A 107 28.22 -15.19 3.50
N ASP A 108 29.13 -15.41 2.55
CA ASP A 108 28.81 -16.10 1.30
C ASP A 108 28.38 -17.55 1.54
N LEU A 109 28.90 -18.16 2.62
CA LEU A 109 28.63 -19.53 3.04
C LEU A 109 27.39 -19.72 3.92
N TYR A 110 26.66 -18.65 4.27
CA TYR A 110 25.52 -18.82 5.18
C TYR A 110 24.31 -19.44 4.47
N ASP A 111 24.00 -20.67 4.88
CA ASP A 111 22.81 -21.37 4.46
C ASP A 111 21.64 -21.06 5.42
N PHE A 112 20.70 -20.28 4.91
CA PHE A 112 19.45 -19.94 5.57
C PHE A 112 18.47 -21.13 5.75
N SER A 113 18.83 -22.32 5.28
CA SER A 113 18.15 -23.59 5.59
C SER A 113 18.54 -24.16 6.96
N VAL A 114 19.68 -23.74 7.50
CA VAL A 114 20.19 -24.15 8.81
C VAL A 114 19.83 -23.06 9.85
N GLY A 115 19.64 -23.45 11.11
CA GLY A 115 19.24 -22.52 12.17
C GLY A 115 20.25 -21.39 12.40
N ILE A 116 19.77 -20.23 12.87
CA ILE A 116 20.52 -18.97 13.03
C ILE A 116 21.86 -19.11 13.77
N GLY A 117 21.95 -20.04 14.72
CA GLY A 117 23.18 -20.33 15.47
C GLY A 117 24.29 -21.01 14.68
N SER A 118 24.05 -21.44 13.43
CA SER A 118 25.11 -21.95 12.55
C SER A 118 25.82 -20.85 11.76
N SER A 119 25.35 -19.60 11.83
CA SER A 119 26.05 -18.46 11.25
C SER A 119 27.28 -18.13 12.10
N ARG A 120 28.46 -18.33 11.51
CA ARG A 120 29.76 -18.16 12.18
C ARG A 120 30.06 -16.70 12.54
N GLY A 121 29.70 -15.75 11.67
CA GLY A 121 29.89 -14.32 11.93
C GLY A 121 28.86 -13.74 12.90
N LEU A 122 27.58 -14.13 12.76
CA LEU A 122 26.46 -13.52 13.47
C LEU A 122 26.60 -13.57 14.99
N THR A 123 26.95 -14.73 15.55
CA THR A 123 27.04 -14.88 17.02
C THR A 123 28.06 -13.90 17.60
N THR A 124 29.23 -13.79 16.97
CA THR A 124 30.30 -12.88 17.38
C THR A 124 29.88 -11.41 17.24
N VAL A 125 29.20 -11.03 16.15
CA VAL A 125 28.68 -9.67 15.97
C VAL A 125 27.65 -9.32 17.05
N MET A 126 26.72 -10.22 17.35
CA MET A 126 25.71 -9.98 18.39
C MET A 126 26.34 -9.88 19.79
N GLU A 127 27.40 -10.64 20.06
CA GLU A 127 28.17 -10.54 21.30
C GLU A 127 28.94 -9.21 21.39
N ILE A 128 29.55 -8.74 20.30
CA ILE A 128 30.16 -7.41 20.24
C ILE A 128 29.10 -6.35 20.55
N PHE A 129 27.95 -6.37 19.87
CA PHE A 129 26.87 -5.40 20.07
C PHE A 129 26.35 -5.41 21.52
N LYS A 130 26.30 -6.57 22.16
CA LYS A 130 25.97 -6.67 23.58
C LYS A 130 27.00 -5.95 24.46
N VAL A 131 28.30 -6.15 24.23
CA VAL A 131 29.35 -5.44 24.97
C VAL A 131 29.27 -3.93 24.77
N LEU A 132 28.99 -3.48 23.54
CA LEU A 132 28.80 -2.06 23.23
C LEU A 132 27.60 -1.46 23.97
N ALA A 133 26.47 -2.17 24.02
CA ALA A 133 25.26 -1.73 24.72
C ALA A 133 25.40 -1.76 26.26
N ASP A 134 26.33 -2.55 26.80
CA ASP A 134 26.56 -2.66 28.24
C ASP A 134 27.59 -1.63 28.76
N LYS A 135 28.63 -1.32 27.97
CA LYS A 135 29.80 -0.54 28.41
C LYS A 135 30.11 0.70 27.58
N GLY A 136 29.48 0.85 26.41
CA GLY A 136 29.75 1.94 25.49
C GLY A 136 29.17 3.29 25.92
N ASN A 137 29.51 4.33 25.18
CA ASN A 137 28.81 5.60 25.27
C ASN A 137 27.43 5.48 24.59
N LEU A 138 26.41 5.16 25.39
CA LEU A 138 25.07 4.82 24.92
C LEU A 138 24.37 5.95 24.16
N LYS A 139 24.71 7.22 24.44
CA LYS A 139 24.07 8.36 23.77
C LYS A 139 24.49 8.44 22.29
N GLU A 140 25.79 8.43 22.05
CA GLU A 140 26.36 8.42 20.70
C GLU A 140 26.02 7.13 19.97
N LEU A 141 25.97 6.01 20.70
CA LEU A 141 25.61 4.71 20.15
C LEU A 141 24.18 4.67 19.61
N VAL A 142 23.21 5.29 20.30
CA VAL A 142 21.83 5.42 19.82
C VAL A 142 21.78 6.23 18.52
N VAL A 143 22.45 7.39 18.48
CA VAL A 143 22.49 8.24 17.28
C VAL A 143 23.10 7.47 16.12
N LYS A 144 24.24 6.80 16.34
CA LYS A 144 24.87 5.98 15.31
C LYS A 144 23.96 4.87 14.80
N CYS A 145 23.25 4.17 15.69
CA CYS A 145 22.32 3.12 15.27
C CYS A 145 21.23 3.65 14.34
N LEU A 146 20.71 4.84 14.61
CA LEU A 146 19.72 5.49 13.75
C LEU A 146 20.32 5.89 12.39
N GLU A 147 21.54 6.43 12.36
CA GLU A 147 22.25 6.71 11.10
C GLU A 147 22.49 5.46 10.25
N GLU A 148 22.86 4.34 10.88
CA GLU A 148 23.12 3.08 10.16
C GLU A 148 21.82 2.37 9.74
N LEU A 149 20.72 2.56 10.49
CA LEU A 149 19.39 2.11 10.08
C LEU A 149 18.93 2.87 8.83
N ASP A 150 19.14 4.18 8.78
CA ASP A 150 18.81 4.99 7.60
C ASP A 150 19.60 4.52 6.36
N LYS A 151 20.89 4.19 6.50
CA LYS A 151 21.71 3.68 5.37
C LYS A 151 21.34 2.27 4.91
N LEU A 152 20.49 1.54 5.65
CA LEU A 152 20.22 0.14 5.36
C LEU A 152 19.37 -0.01 4.08
N GLN A 153 19.86 -0.84 3.16
CA GLN A 153 19.23 -1.09 1.85
C GLN A 153 19.31 -2.58 1.49
N PHE A 154 18.45 -3.00 0.56
CA PHE A 154 18.58 -4.32 -0.06
C PHE A 154 19.82 -4.36 -0.94
N GLU A 155 20.78 -5.21 -0.59
CA GLU A 155 21.99 -5.38 -1.37
C GLU A 155 21.84 -6.60 -2.30
N PRO A 156 21.94 -6.43 -3.63
CA PRO A 156 21.79 -7.55 -4.56
C PRO A 156 22.84 -8.63 -4.32
N LEU A 157 22.52 -9.87 -4.70
CA LEU A 157 23.49 -10.96 -4.68
C LEU A 157 24.61 -10.70 -5.69
N ALA A 158 25.78 -11.31 -5.46
CA ALA A 158 26.91 -11.17 -6.38
C ALA A 158 26.59 -11.80 -7.74
N GLU A 159 27.21 -11.29 -8.81
CA GLU A 159 27.03 -11.85 -10.16
C GLU A 159 27.40 -13.35 -10.18
N GLY A 160 26.45 -14.19 -10.62
CA GLY A 160 26.60 -15.65 -10.67
C GLY A 160 26.10 -16.41 -9.44
N ASP A 161 25.62 -15.71 -8.40
CA ASP A 161 24.92 -16.34 -7.28
C ASP A 161 23.51 -16.77 -7.70
N THR A 162 23.20 -18.05 -7.53
CA THR A 162 21.92 -18.68 -7.96
C THR A 162 20.93 -18.85 -6.81
N ARG A 163 21.24 -18.32 -5.61
CA ARG A 163 20.33 -18.37 -4.47
C ARG A 163 19.06 -17.55 -4.75
N PRO A 164 17.91 -17.91 -4.16
CA PRO A 164 16.67 -17.18 -4.41
C PRO A 164 16.72 -15.76 -3.82
N GLU A 165 16.02 -14.82 -4.44
CA GLU A 165 15.95 -13.40 -4.01
C GLU A 165 15.57 -13.21 -2.54
N VAL A 166 14.79 -14.15 -1.99
CA VAL A 166 14.43 -14.24 -0.57
C VAL A 166 15.63 -14.16 0.39
N VAL A 167 16.83 -14.53 -0.07
CA VAL A 167 18.08 -14.47 0.68
C VAL A 167 18.56 -13.03 0.87
N VAL A 168 18.37 -12.16 -0.13
CA VAL A 168 18.68 -10.72 -0.03
C VAL A 168 17.88 -10.09 1.09
N GLU A 169 16.57 -10.34 1.09
CA GLU A 169 15.68 -9.87 2.14
C GLU A 169 16.08 -10.42 3.52
N ARG A 170 16.50 -11.68 3.64
CA ARG A 170 16.92 -12.24 4.92
C ARG A 170 18.22 -11.64 5.46
N PHE A 171 19.18 -11.29 4.58
CA PHE A 171 20.37 -10.56 5.01
C PHE A 171 20.03 -9.15 5.47
N PHE A 172 19.11 -8.48 4.78
CA PHE A 172 18.56 -7.19 5.20
C PHE A 172 17.89 -7.29 6.58
N GLU A 173 16.97 -8.26 6.76
CA GLU A 173 16.28 -8.54 8.03
C GLU A 173 17.28 -8.83 9.17
N LEU A 174 18.39 -9.51 8.87
CA LEU A 174 19.43 -9.82 9.86
C LEU A 174 20.19 -8.56 10.30
N LYS A 175 20.61 -7.72 9.35
CA LYS A 175 21.29 -6.44 9.65
C LYS A 175 20.35 -5.51 10.41
N PHE A 176 19.10 -5.40 9.98
CA PHE A 176 18.06 -4.65 10.70
C PHE A 176 17.88 -5.18 12.12
N ALA A 177 17.76 -6.49 12.33
CA ALA A 177 17.58 -7.07 13.65
C ALA A 177 18.78 -6.84 14.58
N ALA A 178 20.01 -6.86 14.05
CA ALA A 178 21.21 -6.55 14.81
C ALA A 178 21.24 -5.09 15.26
N LEU A 179 21.00 -4.15 14.33
CA LEU A 179 20.93 -2.71 14.63
C LEU A 179 19.79 -2.37 15.59
N TYR A 180 18.60 -2.93 15.35
CA TYR A 180 17.44 -2.80 16.24
C TYR A 180 17.76 -3.32 17.64
N GLY A 181 18.39 -4.50 17.75
CA GLY A 181 18.79 -5.07 19.04
C GLY A 181 19.79 -4.18 19.79
N LEU A 182 20.76 -3.61 19.08
CA LEU A 182 21.71 -2.65 19.63
C LEU A 182 21.02 -1.37 20.10
N LEU A 183 20.12 -0.81 19.29
CA LEU A 183 19.32 0.39 19.62
C LEU A 183 18.50 0.17 20.90
N VAL A 184 17.69 -0.90 20.94
CA VAL A 184 16.80 -1.18 22.09
C VAL A 184 17.59 -1.42 23.37
N ASN A 185 18.67 -2.19 23.31
CA ASN A 185 19.51 -2.43 24.49
C ASN A 185 20.22 -1.15 24.94
N SER A 186 20.67 -0.31 24.00
CA SER A 186 21.30 0.97 24.33
C SER A 186 20.33 1.93 25.02
N ILE A 187 19.09 2.04 24.53
CA ILE A 187 18.03 2.86 25.15
C ILE A 187 17.67 2.32 26.53
N LYS A 188 17.51 1.00 26.66
CA LYS A 188 17.17 0.34 27.92
C LYS A 188 18.24 0.53 28.99
N ASN A 189 19.51 0.50 28.59
CA ASN A 189 20.64 0.66 29.50
C ASN A 189 21.02 2.13 29.75
N ALA A 190 20.51 3.07 28.94
CA ALA A 190 20.82 4.48 29.06
C ALA A 190 20.22 5.07 30.33
N LYS A 191 21.08 5.38 31.30
CA LYS A 191 20.70 6.03 32.55
C LYS A 191 20.56 7.53 32.33
N ALA A 192 19.37 7.94 31.95
CA ALA A 192 19.04 9.31 31.61
C ALA A 192 18.03 9.90 32.59
N ARG A 193 18.18 11.19 32.92
CA ARG A 193 17.17 11.94 33.68
C ARG A 193 15.89 12.19 32.87
N TYR A 194 16.01 12.24 31.53
CA TYR A 194 14.92 12.47 30.58
C TYR A 194 14.89 11.35 29.52
N PRO A 195 14.43 10.13 29.88
CA PRO A 195 14.33 9.00 28.95
C PRO A 195 13.44 9.28 27.73
N SER A 196 12.44 10.17 27.84
CA SER A 196 11.56 10.59 26.75
C SER A 196 12.32 11.13 25.54
N ARG A 197 13.46 11.80 25.73
CA ARG A 197 14.28 12.32 24.62
C ARG A 197 14.88 11.20 23.76
N PHE A 198 15.37 10.15 24.42
CA PHE A 198 15.87 8.96 23.71
C PHE A 198 14.73 8.21 23.04
N LEU A 199 13.57 8.16 23.69
CA LEU A 199 12.39 7.54 23.12
C LEU A 199 11.93 8.27 21.86
N ILE A 200 11.82 9.61 21.88
CA ILE A 200 11.46 10.42 20.70
C ILE A 200 12.43 10.16 19.56
N ALA A 201 13.74 10.27 19.81
CA ALA A 201 14.75 10.03 18.78
C ALA A 201 14.61 8.63 18.16
N ALA A 202 14.39 7.61 18.99
CA ALA A 202 14.20 6.24 18.53
C ALA A 202 12.90 6.06 17.76
N THR A 203 11.77 6.56 18.25
CA THR A 203 10.47 6.42 17.57
C THR A 203 10.48 7.15 16.24
N THR A 204 11.00 8.38 16.20
CA THR A 204 11.10 9.15 14.95
C THR A 204 12.01 8.45 13.96
N GLY A 205 13.22 8.04 14.37
CA GLY A 205 14.14 7.36 13.45
C GLY A 205 13.61 6.01 12.94
N LEU A 206 12.89 5.24 13.77
CA LEU A 206 12.23 4.00 13.33
C LEU A 206 11.08 4.27 12.35
N LEU A 207 10.27 5.32 12.58
CA LEU A 207 9.20 5.69 11.65
C LEU A 207 9.76 6.22 10.34
N SER A 208 10.77 7.11 10.36
CA SER A 208 11.45 7.58 9.15
C SER A 208 12.04 6.42 8.34
N PHE A 209 12.70 5.47 8.99
CA PHE A 209 13.17 4.25 8.34
C PHE A 209 12.04 3.47 7.65
N LEU A 210 10.86 3.39 8.28
CA LEU A 210 9.71 2.73 7.68
C LEU A 210 9.20 3.50 6.47
N VAL A 211 8.97 4.82 6.58
CA VAL A 211 8.50 5.68 5.49
C VAL A 211 9.40 5.52 4.26
N ASP A 212 10.71 5.65 4.43
CA ASP A 212 11.64 5.70 3.29
C ASP A 212 11.85 4.34 2.61
N ARG A 213 11.31 3.24 3.16
CA ARG A 213 11.60 1.87 2.71
C ARG A 213 10.35 1.01 2.50
N VAL A 214 9.18 1.40 2.99
CA VAL A 214 7.97 0.57 3.00
C VAL A 214 7.53 0.10 1.61
N GLU A 215 7.78 0.89 0.56
CA GLU A 215 7.50 0.54 -0.84
C GLU A 215 8.35 -0.62 -1.35
N SER A 216 9.59 -0.73 -0.86
CA SER A 216 10.51 -1.80 -1.25
C SER A 216 10.29 -3.10 -0.47
N PHE A 217 9.49 -3.07 0.61
CA PHE A 217 9.29 -4.23 1.47
C PHE A 217 8.24 -5.19 0.91
N SER A 218 8.58 -6.48 0.88
CA SER A 218 7.57 -7.53 0.75
C SER A 218 6.74 -7.65 2.03
N VAL A 219 5.55 -8.26 1.93
CA VAL A 219 4.67 -8.54 3.07
C VAL A 219 5.41 -9.20 4.23
N ARG A 220 6.37 -10.09 3.92
CA ARG A 220 7.19 -10.77 4.92
C ARG A 220 8.10 -9.80 5.66
N THR A 221 8.86 -9.00 4.93
CA THR A 221 9.79 -8.01 5.52
C THR A 221 9.02 -6.99 6.35
N THR A 222 7.87 -6.52 5.85
CA THR A 222 6.98 -5.62 6.61
C THR A 222 6.50 -6.29 7.90
N SER A 223 6.04 -7.54 7.84
CA SER A 223 5.65 -8.32 9.03
C SER A 223 6.80 -8.43 10.04
N PHE A 224 8.02 -8.66 9.54
CA PHE A 224 9.22 -8.78 10.37
C PHE A 224 9.55 -7.46 11.08
N VAL A 225 9.54 -6.34 10.37
CA VAL A 225 9.82 -5.00 10.94
C VAL A 225 8.73 -4.60 11.95
N LEU A 226 7.45 -4.72 11.58
CA LEU A 226 6.32 -4.38 12.46
C LEU A 226 6.28 -5.23 13.73
N ARG A 227 6.69 -6.51 13.65
CA ARG A 227 6.84 -7.36 14.84
C ARG A 227 7.87 -6.80 15.82
N ARG A 228 8.90 -6.11 15.34
CA ARG A 228 9.95 -5.50 16.18
C ARG A 228 9.45 -4.18 16.76
N PHE A 229 8.62 -3.44 16.04
CA PHE A 229 7.96 -2.25 16.59
C PHE A 229 6.98 -2.66 17.71
N TYR A 230 6.24 -3.76 17.55
CA TYR A 230 5.43 -4.35 18.61
C TYR A 230 6.28 -4.70 19.86
N LEU A 231 7.42 -5.38 19.67
CA LEU A 231 8.31 -5.73 20.77
C LEU A 231 8.91 -4.48 21.44
N PHE A 232 9.23 -3.45 20.66
CA PHE A 232 9.76 -2.19 21.16
C PHE A 232 8.79 -1.56 22.15
N VAL A 233 7.54 -1.34 21.73
CA VAL A 233 6.51 -0.73 22.58
C VAL A 233 6.21 -1.59 23.82
N ARG A 234 6.13 -2.91 23.65
CA ARG A 234 5.79 -3.82 24.75
C ARG A 234 6.88 -3.94 25.80
N GLU A 235 8.14 -3.94 25.38
CA GLU A 235 9.30 -4.21 26.24
C GLU A 235 10.05 -2.93 26.66
N TYR A 236 9.56 -1.77 26.23
CA TYR A 236 10.14 -0.49 26.62
C TYR A 236 10.06 -0.30 28.13
N SER A 237 11.24 -0.15 28.74
CA SER A 237 11.42 0.16 30.14
C SER A 237 12.72 0.93 30.28
N PRO A 238 12.70 2.21 30.65
CA PRO A 238 13.92 2.98 30.85
C PRO A 238 14.71 2.49 32.08
N ALA A 239 16.04 2.62 32.04
CA ALA A 239 16.86 2.43 33.22
C ALA A 239 16.66 3.57 34.22
N PRO A 240 16.72 3.30 35.54
CA PRO A 240 16.70 4.36 36.54
C PRO A 240 17.94 5.27 36.38
N PRO A 241 17.78 6.60 36.56
CA PRO A 241 18.91 7.53 36.48
C PRO A 241 19.93 7.27 37.60
N ASP A 242 21.21 7.50 37.30
CA ASP A 242 22.29 7.41 38.30
C ASP A 242 22.21 8.55 39.33
N ASP A 243 21.82 9.75 38.89
CA ASP A 243 21.73 10.96 39.72
C ASP A 243 20.44 11.75 39.42
N GLY A 244 19.68 12.06 40.48
CA GLY A 244 18.50 12.93 40.43
C GLY A 244 17.16 12.20 40.34
N GLU A 245 16.08 12.90 40.75
CA GLU A 245 14.71 12.41 40.59
C GLU A 245 14.25 12.61 39.14
N VAL A 246 13.54 11.59 38.63
CA VAL A 246 12.82 11.66 37.35
C VAL A 246 11.69 12.68 37.50
N PRO A 247 11.49 13.61 36.54
CA PRO A 247 10.38 14.55 36.58
C PRO A 247 9.03 13.83 36.68
N GLU A 248 8.09 14.38 37.47
CA GLU A 248 6.76 13.76 37.68
C GLU A 248 5.95 13.55 36.38
N ASN A 249 6.20 14.38 35.35
CA ASN A 249 5.50 14.31 34.06
C ASN A 249 6.17 13.39 33.03
N GLU A 250 7.34 12.81 33.35
CA GLU A 250 8.13 12.06 32.39
C GLU A 250 7.44 10.77 31.94
N ASP A 251 6.74 10.09 32.86
CA ASP A 251 5.98 8.87 32.54
C ASP A 251 4.80 9.19 31.61
N ALA A 252 4.12 10.31 31.83
CA ALA A 252 3.01 10.76 30.98
C ALA A 252 3.50 11.15 29.57
N LEU A 253 4.69 11.75 29.47
CA LEU A 253 5.33 12.05 28.18
C LEU A 253 5.69 10.77 27.42
N GLN A 254 6.31 9.79 28.09
CA GLN A 254 6.64 8.50 27.49
C GLN A 254 5.38 7.78 26.98
N ASP A 255 4.32 7.74 27.77
CA ASP A 255 3.02 7.18 27.36
C ASP A 255 2.49 7.88 26.10
N LYS A 256 2.56 9.21 26.03
CA LYS A 256 2.12 9.98 24.86
C LYS A 256 2.94 9.65 23.61
N ILE A 257 4.26 9.54 23.74
CA ILE A 257 5.16 9.20 22.62
C ILE A 257 4.87 7.79 22.10
N LEU A 258 4.71 6.80 23.00
CA LEU A 258 4.39 5.42 22.62
C LEU A 258 3.02 5.30 21.96
N LYS A 259 2.02 6.06 22.43
CA LYS A 259 0.70 6.15 21.78
C LYS A 259 0.81 6.63 20.35
N LYS A 260 1.49 7.77 20.15
CA LYS A 260 1.70 8.36 18.82
C LYS A 260 2.45 7.39 17.91
N PHE A 261 3.55 6.81 18.39
CA PHE A 261 4.33 5.83 17.64
C PHE A 261 3.49 4.62 17.19
N LEU A 262 2.61 4.09 18.07
CA LEU A 262 1.72 2.99 17.69
C LEU A 262 0.76 3.40 16.58
N ILE A 263 0.11 4.56 16.70
CA ILE A 263 -0.84 5.07 15.71
C ILE A 263 -0.16 5.34 14.36
N ASP A 264 1.01 5.98 14.37
CA ASP A 264 1.80 6.25 13.16
C ASP A 264 2.28 4.93 12.51
N THR A 265 2.60 3.92 13.33
CA THR A 265 2.95 2.57 12.83
C THR A 265 1.78 1.93 12.07
N PHE A 266 0.52 2.17 12.47
CA PHE A 266 -0.65 1.67 11.72
C PHE A 266 -0.83 2.40 10.38
N ALA A 267 -0.64 3.72 10.35
CA ALA A 267 -0.75 4.50 9.12
C ALA A 267 0.32 4.07 8.10
N LEU A 268 1.58 4.06 8.53
CA LEU A 268 2.73 3.78 7.67
C LEU A 268 2.90 2.29 7.35
N GLY A 269 2.67 1.41 8.34
CA GLY A 269 2.89 -0.03 8.19
C GLY A 269 1.93 -0.72 7.21
N LEU A 270 0.78 -0.10 6.92
CA LEU A 270 -0.20 -0.58 5.96
C LEU A 270 -0.29 0.29 4.70
N GLN A 271 0.70 1.16 4.46
CA GLN A 271 0.72 2.00 3.26
C GLN A 271 0.73 1.17 1.97
N THR A 272 1.52 0.08 1.93
CA THR A 272 1.73 -0.73 0.72
C THR A 272 1.03 -2.08 0.76
N HIS A 273 0.71 -2.58 1.95
CA HIS A 273 0.09 -3.90 2.16
C HIS A 273 -1.17 -3.79 3.01
N CYS A 274 -2.23 -4.53 2.64
CA CYS A 274 -3.49 -4.56 3.38
C CYS A 274 -3.86 -5.98 3.85
N LEU A 275 -4.80 -6.07 4.80
CA LEU A 275 -5.28 -7.34 5.35
C LEU A 275 -6.49 -7.89 4.62
N LYS A 276 -7.05 -7.13 3.68
CA LYS A 276 -8.27 -7.43 2.93
C LYS A 276 -9.48 -7.59 3.83
N TRP A 277 -9.63 -6.75 4.86
CA TRP A 277 -10.75 -6.76 5.80
C TRP A 277 -12.10 -6.74 5.09
N GLY A 278 -12.26 -5.86 4.09
CA GLY A 278 -13.50 -5.73 3.34
C GLY A 278 -13.84 -7.03 2.58
N GLN A 279 -12.85 -7.61 1.90
CA GLN A 279 -13.03 -8.82 1.11
C GLN A 279 -13.27 -10.05 1.99
N LYS A 280 -12.52 -10.19 3.08
CA LYS A 280 -12.74 -11.25 4.08
C LYS A 280 -14.16 -11.16 4.65
N LEU A 281 -14.63 -9.97 4.99
CA LEU A 281 -16.00 -9.77 5.47
C LEU A 281 -17.03 -10.16 4.40
N LEU A 282 -16.85 -9.77 3.14
CA LEU A 282 -17.76 -10.12 2.06
C LEU A 282 -17.88 -11.64 1.87
N LEU A 283 -16.76 -12.37 1.86
CA LEU A 283 -16.75 -13.82 1.74
C LEU A 283 -17.44 -14.51 2.91
N GLN A 284 -17.20 -14.02 4.13
CA GLN A 284 -17.87 -14.52 5.33
C GLN A 284 -19.38 -14.24 5.32
N LEU A 285 -19.82 -13.08 4.83
CA LEU A 285 -21.23 -12.74 4.68
C LEU A 285 -21.91 -13.66 3.65
N ARG A 286 -21.25 -13.91 2.51
CA ARG A 286 -21.76 -14.83 1.47
C ARG A 286 -21.93 -16.27 1.98
N LYS A 287 -21.05 -16.72 2.89
CA LYS A 287 -21.15 -18.03 3.53
C LYS A 287 -22.02 -18.06 4.79
N GLY A 288 -22.55 -16.92 5.24
CA GLY A 288 -23.40 -16.82 6.43
C GLY A 288 -22.66 -17.00 7.76
N VAL A 289 -21.33 -16.89 7.79
CA VAL A 289 -20.49 -17.12 8.99
C VAL A 289 -19.91 -15.84 9.58
N ALA A 290 -20.17 -14.66 8.99
CA ALA A 290 -19.55 -13.39 9.40
C ALA A 290 -19.70 -13.06 10.89
N PHE A 291 -20.80 -13.45 11.53
CA PHE A 291 -21.08 -13.19 12.95
C PHE A 291 -20.98 -14.44 13.82
N ASP A 292 -20.39 -15.54 13.32
CA ASP A 292 -20.15 -16.73 14.14
C ASP A 292 -19.22 -16.36 15.31
N ALA A 293 -19.41 -17.01 16.46
CA ALA A 293 -18.56 -16.80 17.63
C ALA A 293 -17.13 -17.32 17.38
N ASP A 294 -17.03 -18.40 16.62
CA ASP A 294 -15.82 -19.16 16.39
C ASP A 294 -14.95 -18.56 15.26
N PRO A 295 -13.71 -18.12 15.54
CA PRO A 295 -12.80 -17.58 14.53
C PRO A 295 -12.42 -18.59 13.45
N GLU A 296 -12.25 -19.87 13.77
CA GLU A 296 -11.78 -20.88 12.82
C GLU A 296 -12.80 -21.09 11.69
N LYS A 297 -14.09 -21.09 12.03
CA LYS A 297 -15.16 -21.14 11.03
C LYS A 297 -15.16 -19.92 10.11
N ARG A 298 -14.86 -18.75 10.65
CA ARG A 298 -14.80 -17.50 9.88
C ARG A 298 -13.60 -17.51 8.94
N GLU A 299 -12.47 -18.04 9.37
CA GLU A 299 -11.25 -18.17 8.57
C GLU A 299 -11.38 -19.25 7.49
N SER A 300 -12.13 -20.33 7.74
CA SER A 300 -12.44 -21.35 6.73
C SER A 300 -13.19 -20.80 5.51
N SER A 301 -13.70 -19.56 5.59
CA SER A 301 -14.42 -18.93 4.50
C SER A 301 -13.51 -18.50 3.34
N TYR A 302 -12.21 -18.31 3.57
CA TYR A 302 -11.25 -17.85 2.58
C TYR A 302 -9.91 -18.60 2.69
N TYR A 303 -9.09 -18.49 1.64
CA TYR A 303 -7.71 -18.97 1.65
C TYR A 303 -6.77 -17.79 1.82
N THR A 304 -5.72 -17.94 2.62
CA THR A 304 -4.71 -16.89 2.86
C THR A 304 -3.34 -17.56 2.90
N GLY A 305 -2.37 -16.98 2.20
CA GLY A 305 -0.99 -17.48 2.21
C GLY A 305 -0.32 -17.28 3.57
N GLN A 306 0.69 -18.09 3.88
CA GLN A 306 1.35 -18.06 5.20
C GLN A 306 1.86 -16.67 5.59
N TYR A 307 2.54 -15.95 4.69
CA TYR A 307 3.04 -14.61 5.01
C TYR A 307 1.93 -13.60 5.32
N SER A 308 0.77 -13.72 4.69
CA SER A 308 -0.38 -12.87 5.01
C SER A 308 -1.06 -13.25 6.33
N ILE A 309 -0.95 -14.52 6.77
CA ILE A 309 -1.36 -14.95 8.10
C ILE A 309 -0.42 -14.34 9.14
N ASP A 310 0.89 -14.48 8.94
CA ASP A 310 1.91 -13.92 9.82
C ASP A 310 1.76 -12.39 9.94
N PHE A 311 1.50 -11.71 8.82
CA PHE A 311 1.20 -10.28 8.79
C PHE A 311 -0.04 -9.94 9.62
N ALA A 312 -1.14 -10.67 9.43
CA ALA A 312 -2.37 -10.46 10.18
C ALA A 312 -2.19 -10.66 11.69
N GLU A 313 -1.43 -11.67 12.09
CA GLU A 313 -1.09 -11.92 13.50
C GLU A 313 -0.27 -10.78 14.11
N VAL A 314 0.66 -10.19 13.35
CA VAL A 314 1.44 -9.02 13.80
C VAL A 314 0.56 -7.80 13.99
N ILE A 315 -0.34 -7.50 13.05
CA ILE A 315 -1.28 -6.38 13.16
C ILE A 315 -2.26 -6.58 14.32
N GLU A 316 -2.72 -7.81 14.54
CA GLU A 316 -3.55 -8.13 15.70
C GLU A 316 -2.79 -7.86 17.01
N LYS A 317 -1.53 -8.31 17.12
CA LYS A 317 -0.67 -8.03 18.29
C LYS A 317 -0.43 -6.55 18.50
N LEU A 318 -0.22 -5.78 17.43
CA LEU A 318 -0.14 -4.32 17.51
C LEU A 318 -1.45 -3.72 18.02
N SER A 319 -2.61 -4.20 17.56
CA SER A 319 -3.90 -3.69 18.04
C SER A 319 -4.12 -3.96 19.54
N GLN A 320 -3.59 -5.07 20.06
CA GLN A 320 -3.63 -5.41 21.48
C GLN A 320 -2.79 -4.46 22.35
N LEU A 321 -1.86 -3.69 21.78
CA LEU A 321 -1.09 -2.66 22.51
C LEU A 321 -1.92 -1.40 22.82
N ALA A 322 -3.10 -1.24 22.22
CA ALA A 322 -3.98 -0.13 22.55
C ALA A 322 -4.42 -0.15 24.03
N GLU A 323 -4.72 -1.33 24.57
CA GLU A 323 -5.13 -1.50 25.97
C GLU A 323 -4.04 -1.14 26.99
N PRO A 324 -2.81 -1.69 26.94
CA PRO A 324 -1.75 -1.31 27.88
C PRO A 324 -1.33 0.15 27.76
N LEU A 325 -1.43 0.75 26.57
CA LEU A 325 -1.19 2.18 26.37
C LEU A 325 -2.37 3.06 26.78
N LYS A 326 -3.50 2.50 27.23
CA LYS A 326 -4.72 3.26 27.59
C LYS A 326 -5.23 4.12 26.42
N ILE A 327 -5.23 3.56 25.22
CA ILE A 327 -5.88 4.15 24.04
C ILE A 327 -7.32 3.63 24.02
N ASP A 328 -8.27 4.52 24.28
CA ASP A 328 -9.68 4.21 24.10
C ASP A 328 -10.05 4.42 22.62
N VAL A 329 -9.92 3.35 21.84
CA VAL A 329 -10.16 3.36 20.40
C VAL A 329 -11.56 3.86 20.06
N ASP A 330 -12.56 3.62 20.90
CA ASP A 330 -13.93 4.09 20.67
C ASP A 330 -14.05 5.60 20.81
N THR A 331 -13.36 6.17 21.81
CA THR A 331 -13.35 7.61 22.06
C THR A 331 -12.54 8.34 20.99
N GLU A 332 -11.35 7.84 20.64
CA GLU A 332 -10.50 8.44 19.60
C GLU A 332 -11.17 8.38 18.21
N PHE A 333 -11.83 7.26 17.89
CA PHE A 333 -12.56 7.14 16.63
C PHE A 333 -13.74 8.11 16.55
N LYS A 334 -14.49 8.31 17.65
CA LYS A 334 -15.58 9.30 17.69
C LYS A 334 -15.04 10.73 17.57
N ALA A 335 -13.94 11.04 18.25
CA ALA A 335 -13.29 12.34 18.15
C ALA A 335 -12.85 12.63 16.71
N LEU A 336 -12.29 11.63 16.00
CA LEU A 336 -11.96 11.74 14.59
C LEU A 336 -13.21 12.03 13.73
N VAL A 337 -14.29 11.28 13.93
CA VAL A 337 -15.54 11.49 13.17
C VAL A 337 -16.12 12.89 13.46
N GLU A 338 -16.11 13.34 14.71
CA GLU A 338 -16.58 14.68 15.11
C GLU A 338 -15.71 15.79 14.50
N LYS A 339 -14.37 15.62 14.50
CA LYS A 339 -13.43 16.53 13.84
C LYS A 339 -13.78 16.69 12.37
N VAL A 340 -13.95 15.60 11.63
CA VAL A 340 -14.31 15.61 10.21
C VAL A 340 -15.65 16.29 9.96
N ILE A 341 -16.63 16.07 10.84
CA ILE A 341 -17.95 16.71 10.70
C ILE A 341 -17.86 18.22 10.90
N ASN A 342 -17.04 18.68 11.84
CA ASN A 342 -16.87 20.10 12.13
C ASN A 342 -16.08 20.82 11.03
N GLU A 343 -14.99 20.22 10.52
CA GLU A 343 -14.21 20.77 9.41
C GLU A 343 -15.06 21.02 8.15
N GLU A 344 -15.96 20.09 7.83
CA GLU A 344 -16.89 20.31 6.72
C GLU A 344 -17.89 21.43 6.97
N ALA A 345 -18.38 21.58 8.21
CA ALA A 345 -19.31 22.65 8.56
C ALA A 345 -18.66 24.04 8.46
N GLU A 346 -17.36 24.13 8.76
CA GLU A 346 -16.57 25.36 8.58
C GLU A 346 -16.31 25.63 7.09
N SER A 347 -16.03 24.58 6.29
CA SER A 347 -15.82 24.72 4.84
C SER A 347 -17.06 25.21 4.07
N ASP A 348 -18.27 24.90 4.56
CA ASP A 348 -19.53 25.38 3.98
C ASP A 348 -19.81 26.87 4.29
N ASP A 349 -19.21 27.43 5.36
CA ASP A 349 -19.32 28.85 5.73
C ASP A 349 -18.23 29.73 5.09
N ASP A 350 -17.07 29.16 4.74
CA ASP A 350 -15.90 29.88 4.21
C ASP A 350 -15.87 30.03 2.68
N GLU A 351 -16.94 29.65 1.96
CA GLU A 351 -17.11 29.90 0.51
C GLU A 351 -17.21 31.41 0.14
N LYS A 352 -16.91 32.32 1.08
CA LYS A 352 -16.84 33.78 0.88
C LYS A 352 -15.52 34.47 1.16
N THR A 353 -14.46 33.80 1.60
CA THR A 353 -13.16 34.47 1.80
C THR A 353 -11.98 33.53 1.56
N ALA A 354 -11.70 33.25 0.29
CA ALA A 354 -10.39 32.79 -0.12
C ALA A 354 -9.40 33.97 -0.02
N THR A 355 -8.64 34.01 1.07
CA THR A 355 -7.32 34.65 1.09
C THR A 355 -6.29 33.55 1.28
N GLU A 356 -5.50 33.35 0.23
CA GLU A 356 -4.22 32.66 0.23
C GLU A 356 -3.33 33.23 1.35
N ASP A 357 -2.73 32.36 2.17
CA ASP A 357 -1.37 32.47 2.72
C ASP A 357 -1.23 31.47 3.89
N ASP A 358 -0.44 30.40 3.72
CA ASP A 358 0.96 30.31 4.18
C ASP A 358 1.37 28.82 4.37
N PRO A 359 2.34 28.28 3.61
CA PRO A 359 2.90 26.97 3.87
C PRO A 359 3.95 27.09 4.98
N LYS A 360 3.60 26.70 6.21
CA LYS A 360 4.62 26.47 7.24
C LYS A 360 5.35 25.17 6.93
N ALA A 361 6.55 25.33 6.36
CA ALA A 361 7.57 24.32 6.36
C ALA A 361 7.88 23.94 7.81
N ASP A 362 7.73 22.66 8.13
CA ASP A 362 8.14 22.11 9.42
C ASP A 362 9.66 22.16 9.53
N ASP A 363 10.12 22.85 10.57
CA ASP A 363 11.52 23.14 10.82
C ASP A 363 12.34 21.87 11.06
N GLU A 364 13.44 21.85 10.31
CA GLU A 364 14.57 20.94 10.28
C GLU A 364 15.29 20.87 11.66
N TRP A 365 15.25 19.70 12.30
CA TRP A 365 16.20 19.18 13.30
C TRP A 365 16.89 20.17 14.27
N GLY A 366 16.11 20.81 15.15
CA GLY A 366 16.62 21.65 16.26
C GLY A 366 16.45 21.03 17.64
N LEU A 367 17.41 20.22 18.10
CA LEU A 367 17.49 19.68 19.48
C LEU A 367 17.89 20.74 20.52
N ASP A 368 17.22 21.89 20.58
CA ASP A 368 17.35 22.85 21.68
C ASP A 368 16.10 23.74 21.80
N GLY A 369 15.23 23.39 22.74
CA GLY A 369 13.97 24.08 23.07
C GLY A 369 12.95 23.06 23.57
N ASP A 370 12.13 23.40 24.55
CA ASP A 370 11.12 22.51 25.15
C ASP A 370 10.19 21.93 24.06
N SER A 371 10.55 20.77 23.50
CA SER A 371 9.79 20.11 22.45
C SER A 371 8.61 19.38 23.05
N GLU A 372 7.47 20.08 23.14
CA GLU A 372 6.19 19.42 23.34
C GLU A 372 5.94 18.49 22.14
N ALA A 373 5.88 17.17 22.38
CA ALA A 373 5.57 16.20 21.35
C ALA A 373 4.28 16.61 20.61
N PRO A 374 4.22 16.56 19.26
CA PRO A 374 3.06 17.08 18.52
C PRO A 374 1.78 16.40 19.00
N ASP A 375 0.84 17.20 19.49
CA ASP A 375 -0.38 16.75 20.19
C ASP A 375 -1.32 15.92 19.30
N THR A 376 -1.26 16.11 17.99
CA THR A 376 -2.17 15.45 17.05
C THR A 376 -1.72 14.02 16.74
N LEU A 377 -2.63 13.08 16.99
CA LEU A 377 -2.52 11.70 16.53
C LEU A 377 -2.82 11.64 15.02
N HIS A 378 -2.26 10.65 14.33
CA HIS A 378 -2.48 10.49 12.90
C HIS A 378 -3.88 9.92 12.61
N ASP A 379 -4.70 10.67 11.87
CA ASP A 379 -6.10 10.34 11.59
C ASP A 379 -6.26 8.98 10.88
N GLU A 380 -5.44 8.71 9.85
CA GLU A 380 -5.44 7.42 9.15
C GLU A 380 -5.10 6.25 10.09
N GLY A 381 -4.11 6.43 10.98
CA GLY A 381 -3.69 5.40 11.93
C GLY A 381 -4.80 5.03 12.91
N ILE A 382 -5.54 6.04 13.41
CA ILE A 382 -6.72 5.81 14.25
C ILE A 382 -7.80 5.06 13.47
N PHE A 383 -8.08 5.47 12.24
CA PHE A 383 -9.11 4.84 11.40
C PHE A 383 -8.78 3.37 11.09
N ILE A 384 -7.52 3.07 10.77
CA ILE A 384 -7.02 1.71 10.52
C ILE A 384 -7.07 0.87 11.81
N LEU A 385 -6.61 1.41 12.95
CA LEU A 385 -6.68 0.72 14.24
C LEU A 385 -8.13 0.40 14.63
N ALA A 386 -9.05 1.37 14.50
CA ALA A 386 -10.47 1.18 14.74
C ALA A 386 -11.06 0.10 13.83
N THR A 387 -10.62 0.04 12.57
CA THR A 387 -11.01 -1.02 11.63
C THR A 387 -10.55 -2.40 12.10
N ALA A 388 -9.30 -2.54 12.53
CA ALA A 388 -8.76 -3.81 13.04
C ALA A 388 -9.52 -4.29 14.28
N VAL A 389 -9.75 -3.40 15.25
CA VAL A 389 -10.51 -3.69 16.47
C VAL A 389 -11.96 -4.06 16.13
N ARG A 390 -12.61 -3.30 15.23
CA ARG A 390 -13.99 -3.56 14.80
C ARG A 390 -14.12 -4.89 14.07
N PHE A 391 -13.17 -5.22 13.20
CA PHE A 391 -13.17 -6.48 12.48
C PHE A 391 -13.12 -7.65 13.47
N ASN A 392 -12.26 -7.61 14.48
CA ASN A 392 -12.13 -8.67 15.48
C ASN A 392 -13.33 -8.74 16.44
N ASN A 393 -13.87 -7.58 16.85
CA ASN A 393 -14.97 -7.46 17.83
C ASN A 393 -16.37 -7.28 17.19
N ARG A 394 -16.57 -7.78 15.97
CA ARG A 394 -17.79 -7.59 15.17
C ARG A 394 -19.09 -8.18 15.75
N GLN A 395 -19.00 -8.96 16.83
CA GLN A 395 -20.16 -9.50 17.53
C GLN A 395 -20.90 -8.45 18.35
N ASN A 396 -20.21 -7.39 18.79
CA ASN A 396 -20.82 -6.32 19.58
C ASN A 396 -21.32 -5.20 18.66
N PRO A 397 -22.63 -5.04 18.43
CA PRO A 397 -23.13 -4.05 17.48
C PRO A 397 -22.92 -2.58 17.93
N GLU A 398 -22.77 -2.32 19.22
CA GLU A 398 -22.72 -0.96 19.80
C GLU A 398 -21.32 -0.31 19.77
N ILE A 399 -20.27 -1.11 19.65
CA ILE A 399 -18.88 -0.63 19.55
C ILE A 399 -18.63 -0.07 18.14
N LEU A 400 -17.95 1.08 18.02
CA LEU A 400 -17.54 1.70 16.75
C LEU A 400 -18.65 1.67 15.68
N LYS A 401 -19.63 2.56 15.85
CA LYS A 401 -20.75 2.71 14.92
C LYS A 401 -20.54 3.94 14.06
N LEU A 402 -20.71 3.75 12.76
CA LEU A 402 -20.66 4.81 11.76
C LEU A 402 -22.00 4.81 11.03
N THR A 403 -22.69 5.95 11.01
CA THR A 403 -23.91 6.12 10.23
C THR A 403 -23.58 6.33 8.75
N PHE A 404 -24.57 6.17 7.88
CA PHE A 404 -24.35 6.35 6.44
C PHE A 404 -23.92 7.78 6.06
N PRO A 405 -24.52 8.86 6.62
CA PRO A 405 -24.03 10.21 6.36
C PRO A 405 -22.59 10.43 6.87
N GLU A 406 -22.26 9.98 8.07
CA GLU A 406 -20.91 10.11 8.64
C GLU A 406 -19.87 9.36 7.79
N LEU A 407 -20.21 8.17 7.29
CA LEU A 407 -19.35 7.42 6.37
C LEU A 407 -19.00 8.20 5.11
N ILE A 408 -19.96 8.91 4.52
CA ILE A 408 -19.72 9.71 3.31
C ILE A 408 -18.71 10.81 3.62
N LYS A 409 -18.90 11.52 4.72
CA LYS A 409 -18.01 12.61 5.17
C LYS A 409 -16.60 12.11 5.47
N VAL A 410 -16.48 11.02 6.21
CA VAL A 410 -15.19 10.38 6.51
C VAL A 410 -14.49 9.90 5.24
N THR A 411 -15.23 9.28 4.32
CA THR A 411 -14.66 8.83 3.03
C THR A 411 -14.17 10.03 2.21
N LYS A 412 -14.95 11.12 2.18
CA LYS A 412 -14.57 12.36 1.51
C LYS A 412 -13.32 12.99 2.12
N HIS A 413 -13.26 13.09 3.45
CA HIS A 413 -12.10 13.62 4.16
C HIS A 413 -10.82 12.85 3.83
N PHE A 414 -10.86 11.51 3.81
CA PHE A 414 -9.66 10.74 3.48
C PHE A 414 -9.27 10.77 2.00
N ILE A 415 -10.24 10.85 1.08
CA ILE A 415 -9.94 10.91 -0.37
C ILE A 415 -9.52 12.33 -0.80
N MET A 416 -10.10 13.37 -0.21
CA MET A 416 -9.82 14.78 -0.57
C MET A 416 -8.73 15.41 0.31
N GLY A 417 -8.59 14.96 1.56
CA GLY A 417 -7.60 15.46 2.51
C GLY A 417 -6.23 14.79 2.38
N SER A 418 -6.13 13.68 1.64
CA SER A 418 -4.83 13.20 1.19
C SER A 418 -4.29 14.19 0.15
N ASN A 419 -3.36 15.07 0.53
CA ASN A 419 -2.52 15.85 -0.39
C ASN A 419 -1.62 14.95 -1.29
N GLN A 420 -1.92 13.66 -1.36
CA GLN A 420 -1.21 12.66 -2.15
C GLN A 420 -1.72 12.73 -3.59
N ASP A 421 -0.81 12.54 -4.53
CA ASP A 421 -1.16 12.50 -5.94
C ASP A 421 -2.19 11.38 -6.22
N PRO A 422 -3.07 11.55 -7.21
CA PRO A 422 -4.07 10.55 -7.57
C PRO A 422 -3.40 9.19 -7.89
N GLY A 423 -3.47 8.24 -6.96
CA GLY A 423 -2.88 6.90 -7.09
C GLY A 423 -1.87 6.52 -5.99
N GLU A 424 -1.45 7.46 -5.14
CA GLU A 424 -0.48 7.21 -4.05
C GLU A 424 -1.12 6.97 -2.67
N GLY A 425 -2.41 6.65 -2.63
CA GLY A 425 -3.13 6.40 -1.39
C GLY A 425 -2.68 5.13 -0.66
N SER A 426 -2.71 5.16 0.69
CA SER A 426 -2.45 3.99 1.53
C SER A 426 -3.39 2.83 1.20
N VAL A 427 -2.84 1.69 0.77
CA VAL A 427 -3.59 0.47 0.42
C VAL A 427 -4.38 -0.04 1.63
N GLY A 428 -3.83 0.09 2.84
CA GLY A 428 -4.50 -0.19 4.10
C GLY A 428 -5.69 0.70 4.38
N LEU A 429 -5.58 2.00 4.09
CA LEU A 429 -6.68 2.95 4.21
C LEU A 429 -7.82 2.61 3.25
N TYR A 430 -7.50 2.26 1.99
CA TYR A 430 -8.51 1.87 1.01
C TYR A 430 -9.25 0.58 1.41
N ASP A 431 -8.55 -0.41 1.98
CA ASP A 431 -9.18 -1.61 2.53
C ASP A 431 -10.07 -1.29 3.73
N ALA A 432 -9.63 -0.38 4.62
CA ALA A 432 -10.43 0.10 5.74
C ALA A 432 -11.70 0.83 5.29
N LEU A 433 -11.60 1.75 4.32
CA LEU A 433 -12.75 2.44 3.71
C LEU A 433 -13.71 1.44 3.07
N SER A 434 -13.18 0.44 2.36
CA SER A 434 -13.97 -0.63 1.74
C SER A 434 -14.70 -1.47 2.79
N PHE A 435 -14.04 -1.79 3.90
CA PHE A 435 -14.63 -2.48 5.05
C PHE A 435 -15.78 -1.69 5.65
N TRP A 436 -15.57 -0.40 5.98
CA TRP A 436 -16.61 0.44 6.58
C TRP A 436 -17.77 0.68 5.62
N SER A 437 -17.48 0.83 4.33
CA SER A 437 -18.49 0.91 3.28
C SER A 437 -19.36 -0.34 3.24
N LEU A 438 -18.77 -1.54 3.26
CA LEU A 438 -19.54 -2.78 3.34
C LEU A 438 -20.29 -2.89 4.68
N TRP A 439 -19.65 -2.53 5.78
CA TRP A 439 -20.18 -2.68 7.13
C TRP A 439 -21.43 -1.83 7.37
N ALA A 440 -21.39 -0.55 6.98
CA ALA A 440 -22.52 0.36 7.14
C ALA A 440 -23.64 0.08 6.13
N THR A 441 -23.29 -0.28 4.89
CA THR A 441 -24.30 -0.42 3.81
C THR A 441 -25.03 -1.76 3.81
N ARG A 442 -24.53 -2.78 4.52
CA ARG A 442 -25.17 -4.11 4.61
C ARG A 442 -26.57 -4.07 5.22
N THR A 443 -26.82 -3.15 6.15
CA THR A 443 -28.11 -3.02 6.85
C THR A 443 -29.01 -1.93 6.27
N LEU A 444 -28.54 -1.19 5.26
CA LEU A 444 -29.32 -0.09 4.68
C LEU A 444 -30.54 -0.60 3.92
N THR A 445 -31.63 0.13 4.09
CA THR A 445 -32.89 -0.03 3.36
C THR A 445 -33.03 1.04 2.27
N SER A 446 -33.95 0.82 1.32
CA SER A 446 -34.21 1.76 0.23
C SER A 446 -34.66 3.14 0.74
N GLU A 447 -35.50 3.17 1.78
CA GLU A 447 -35.96 4.41 2.41
C GLU A 447 -34.79 5.19 3.01
N GLN A 448 -33.92 4.52 3.77
CA GLN A 448 -32.78 5.17 4.42
C GLN A 448 -31.81 5.80 3.41
N VAL A 449 -31.51 5.12 2.30
CA VAL A 449 -30.63 5.67 1.25
C VAL A 449 -31.24 6.91 0.60
N GLN A 450 -32.56 6.91 0.38
CA GLN A 450 -33.25 8.01 -0.29
C GLN A 450 -33.56 9.20 0.62
N THR A 451 -33.68 9.00 1.94
CA THR A 451 -34.07 10.06 2.88
C THR A 451 -32.93 10.59 3.73
N GLN A 452 -31.91 9.79 4.05
CA GLN A 452 -30.84 10.22 4.96
C GLN A 452 -29.82 11.16 4.29
N VAL A 453 -29.72 11.12 2.96
CA VAL A 453 -28.67 11.84 2.22
C VAL A 453 -29.29 12.48 0.97
N PRO A 454 -28.97 13.75 0.65
CA PRO A 454 -29.38 14.38 -0.60
C PRO A 454 -28.85 13.62 -1.82
N LYS A 455 -29.60 13.66 -2.93
CA LYS A 455 -29.24 12.97 -4.18
C LYS A 455 -27.82 13.30 -4.66
N ASP A 456 -27.42 14.56 -4.57
CA ASP A 456 -26.13 15.03 -5.09
C ASP A 456 -24.96 14.50 -4.23
N VAL A 457 -25.14 14.48 -2.91
CA VAL A 457 -24.16 13.90 -1.96
C VAL A 457 -24.07 12.38 -2.15
N PHE A 458 -25.19 11.70 -2.41
CA PHE A 458 -25.19 10.28 -2.73
C PHE A 458 -24.43 9.99 -4.03
N ILE A 459 -24.67 10.77 -5.10
CA ILE A 459 -23.96 10.63 -6.37
C ILE A 459 -22.46 10.84 -6.18
N SER A 460 -22.06 11.89 -5.46
CA SER A 460 -20.67 12.16 -5.12
C SER A 460 -20.02 10.98 -4.38
N TYR A 461 -20.74 10.37 -3.43
CA TYR A 461 -20.24 9.17 -2.75
C TYR A 461 -20.05 7.97 -3.68
N VAL A 462 -20.99 7.72 -4.59
CA VAL A 462 -20.82 6.65 -5.58
C VAL A 462 -19.64 6.93 -6.51
N GLN A 463 -19.40 8.19 -6.89
CA GLN A 463 -18.22 8.59 -7.68
C GLN A 463 -16.92 8.35 -6.91
N MET A 464 -16.87 8.68 -5.61
CA MET A 464 -15.72 8.39 -4.75
C MET A 464 -15.45 6.87 -4.66
N LEU A 465 -16.48 6.04 -4.55
CA LEU A 465 -16.31 4.58 -4.58
C LEU A 465 -15.83 4.07 -5.95
N MET A 466 -16.28 4.67 -7.06
CA MET A 466 -15.79 4.34 -8.40
C MET A 466 -14.32 4.74 -8.55
N TYR A 467 -13.92 5.88 -8.00
CA TYR A 467 -12.53 6.33 -7.96
C TYR A 467 -11.67 5.34 -7.17
N LEU A 468 -12.08 4.94 -5.97
CA LEU A 468 -11.37 3.91 -5.20
C LEU A 468 -11.25 2.57 -5.94
N ALA A 469 -12.25 2.22 -6.77
CA ALA A 469 -12.23 1.00 -7.57
C ALA A 469 -11.27 1.09 -8.76
N GLU A 470 -11.01 2.30 -9.28
CA GLU A 470 -9.99 2.52 -10.31
C GLU A 470 -8.58 2.51 -9.71
N SER A 471 -8.41 3.16 -8.55
CA SER A 471 -7.12 3.32 -7.87
C SER A 471 -6.56 2.04 -7.24
N THR A 472 -7.35 0.96 -7.19
CA THR A 472 -6.88 -0.33 -6.65
C THR A 472 -6.36 -1.24 -7.76
N ASP A 473 -5.19 -1.82 -7.53
CA ASP A 473 -4.62 -2.87 -8.38
C ASP A 473 -5.06 -4.28 -7.97
N ASP A 474 -5.76 -4.44 -6.84
CA ASP A 474 -6.24 -5.74 -6.38
C ASP A 474 -7.62 -6.06 -6.98
N PRO A 475 -7.74 -7.05 -7.89
CA PRO A 475 -9.01 -7.40 -8.51
C PRO A 475 -10.09 -7.82 -7.51
N SER A 476 -9.68 -8.32 -6.34
CA SER A 476 -10.62 -8.73 -5.31
C SER A 476 -11.23 -7.54 -4.56
N GLN A 477 -10.46 -6.47 -4.38
CA GLN A 477 -10.92 -5.21 -3.79
C GLN A 477 -11.78 -4.43 -4.78
N GLU A 478 -11.39 -4.40 -6.06
CA GLU A 478 -12.19 -3.87 -7.17
C GLU A 478 -13.59 -4.50 -7.20
N GLN A 479 -13.67 -5.84 -7.17
CA GLN A 479 -14.95 -6.57 -7.16
C GLN A 479 -15.81 -6.27 -5.93
N LEU A 480 -15.19 -6.08 -4.76
CA LEU A 480 -15.88 -5.69 -3.54
C LEU A 480 -16.52 -4.32 -3.71
N LEU A 481 -15.76 -3.32 -4.17
CA LEU A 481 -16.23 -1.96 -4.36
C LEU A 481 -17.38 -1.91 -5.37
N PHE A 482 -17.25 -2.57 -6.53
CA PHE A 482 -18.36 -2.67 -7.49
C PHE A 482 -19.59 -3.39 -6.93
N SER A 483 -19.41 -4.39 -6.06
CA SER A 483 -20.54 -5.04 -5.37
C SER A 483 -21.28 -4.09 -4.43
N ILE A 484 -20.55 -3.22 -3.72
CA ILE A 484 -21.12 -2.18 -2.84
C ILE A 484 -21.86 -1.14 -3.70
N ILE A 485 -21.24 -0.65 -4.77
CA ILE A 485 -21.83 0.32 -5.70
C ILE A 485 -23.13 -0.23 -6.30
N ALA A 486 -23.10 -1.48 -6.80
CA ALA A 486 -24.27 -2.14 -7.37
C ALA A 486 -25.43 -2.23 -6.36
N ARG A 487 -25.12 -2.52 -5.09
CA ARG A 487 -26.10 -2.56 -4.00
C ARG A 487 -26.66 -1.17 -3.72
N LEU A 488 -25.83 -0.15 -3.57
CA LEU A 488 -26.24 1.23 -3.27
C LEU A 488 -27.14 1.80 -4.35
N LEU A 489 -26.72 1.70 -5.62
CA LEU A 489 -27.54 2.05 -6.78
C LEU A 489 -28.83 1.22 -6.80
N GLY A 490 -28.73 -0.06 -6.43
CA GLY A 490 -29.84 -1.00 -6.21
C GLY A 490 -30.91 -0.52 -5.23
N LEU A 491 -30.52 0.23 -4.20
CA LEU A 491 -31.39 0.75 -3.14
C LEU A 491 -31.99 2.12 -3.49
N HIS A 492 -31.40 2.83 -4.46
CA HIS A 492 -31.92 4.10 -4.96
C HIS A 492 -33.00 3.88 -6.05
N THR A 493 -33.74 4.94 -6.38
CA THR A 493 -34.74 4.96 -7.46
C THR A 493 -34.15 4.53 -8.80
N LEU A 494 -34.92 3.76 -9.58
CA LEU A 494 -34.49 3.22 -10.88
C LEU A 494 -34.05 4.33 -11.86
N LYS A 495 -34.75 5.47 -11.84
CA LYS A 495 -34.40 6.65 -12.65
C LYS A 495 -32.99 7.16 -12.34
N THR A 496 -32.70 7.44 -11.07
CA THR A 496 -31.37 7.97 -10.68
C THR A 496 -30.26 6.96 -10.95
N ARG A 497 -30.52 5.67 -10.76
CA ARG A 497 -29.57 4.60 -11.12
C ARG A 497 -29.21 4.63 -12.60
N ILE A 498 -30.21 4.66 -13.48
CA ILE A 498 -29.98 4.62 -14.92
C ILE A 498 -29.32 5.92 -15.40
N ASP A 499 -29.81 7.07 -14.95
CA ASP A 499 -29.23 8.37 -15.30
C ASP A 499 -27.73 8.42 -14.93
N TYR A 500 -27.38 8.05 -13.69
CA TYR A 500 -26.00 8.01 -13.22
C TYR A 500 -25.11 7.05 -14.04
N LEU A 501 -25.59 5.83 -14.28
CA LEU A 501 -24.82 4.82 -15.03
C LEU A 501 -24.62 5.24 -16.49
N LEU A 502 -25.61 5.89 -17.12
CA LEU A 502 -25.48 6.41 -18.47
C LEU A 502 -24.46 7.55 -18.54
N ASP A 503 -24.58 8.54 -17.64
CA ASP A 503 -23.64 9.66 -17.59
C ASP A 503 -22.21 9.18 -17.31
N THR A 504 -22.04 8.20 -16.42
CA THR A 504 -20.71 7.62 -16.13
C THR A 504 -20.16 6.83 -17.33
N ALA A 505 -20.99 6.08 -18.06
CA ALA A 505 -20.53 5.33 -19.24
C ALA A 505 -20.09 6.25 -20.39
N GLU A 506 -20.72 7.42 -20.52
CA GLU A 506 -20.45 8.41 -21.57
C GLU A 506 -19.25 9.30 -21.24
N PHE A 507 -19.18 9.86 -20.02
CA PHE A 507 -18.23 10.93 -19.69
C PHE A 507 -17.05 10.51 -18.81
N CYS A 508 -17.05 9.30 -18.24
CA CYS A 508 -15.94 8.88 -17.38
C CYS A 508 -14.67 8.68 -18.22
N PRO A 509 -13.51 9.26 -17.84
CA PRO A 509 -12.26 9.07 -18.58
C PRO A 509 -11.61 7.70 -18.31
N TYR A 510 -12.04 6.96 -17.29
CA TYR A 510 -11.40 5.72 -16.84
C TYR A 510 -12.02 4.48 -17.49
N PRO A 511 -11.28 3.75 -18.35
CA PRO A 511 -11.84 2.62 -19.10
C PRO A 511 -12.35 1.47 -18.21
N LYS A 512 -11.67 1.16 -17.09
CA LYS A 512 -12.11 0.06 -16.19
C LYS A 512 -13.47 0.40 -15.56
N VAL A 513 -13.62 1.63 -15.07
CA VAL A 513 -14.89 2.13 -14.52
C VAL A 513 -16.00 2.11 -15.57
N ARG A 514 -15.73 2.52 -16.82
CA ARG A 514 -16.72 2.46 -17.90
C ARG A 514 -17.18 1.03 -18.18
N GLU A 515 -16.24 0.09 -18.32
CA GLU A 515 -16.55 -1.32 -18.56
C GLU A 515 -17.45 -1.89 -17.44
N ALA A 516 -17.08 -1.63 -16.18
CA ALA A 516 -17.86 -2.07 -15.02
C ALA A 516 -19.25 -1.42 -14.97
N THR A 517 -19.33 -0.12 -15.26
CA THR A 517 -20.59 0.64 -15.31
C THR A 517 -21.54 0.05 -16.35
N ILE A 518 -21.05 -0.27 -17.54
CA ILE A 518 -21.87 -0.87 -18.59
C ILE A 518 -22.37 -2.25 -18.19
N LYS A 519 -21.53 -3.08 -17.55
CA LYS A 519 -21.95 -4.37 -16.98
C LYS A 519 -23.05 -4.22 -15.94
N LEU A 520 -22.94 -3.23 -15.04
CA LEU A 520 -23.98 -2.93 -14.05
C LEU A 520 -25.28 -2.48 -14.71
N LEU A 521 -25.17 -1.69 -15.78
CA LEU A 521 -26.32 -1.18 -16.53
C LEU A 521 -27.02 -2.34 -17.27
N ALA A 522 -26.28 -3.25 -17.90
CA ALA A 522 -26.82 -4.48 -18.50
C ALA A 522 -27.51 -5.38 -17.46
N GLN A 523 -26.93 -5.55 -16.27
CA GLN A 523 -27.57 -6.30 -15.17
C GLN A 523 -28.84 -5.64 -14.65
N ALA A 524 -28.89 -4.30 -14.62
CA ALA A 524 -30.09 -3.56 -14.23
C ALA A 524 -31.23 -3.77 -15.24
N LEU A 525 -30.91 -3.84 -16.54
CA LEU A 525 -31.88 -4.19 -17.58
C LEU A 525 -32.38 -5.63 -17.45
N ALA A 526 -31.49 -6.61 -17.26
CA ALA A 526 -31.88 -8.02 -17.24
C ALA A 526 -32.79 -8.39 -16.05
N LYS A 527 -32.67 -7.67 -14.92
CA LYS A 527 -33.46 -7.94 -13.69
C LYS A 527 -34.84 -7.31 -13.68
N HIS A 528 -35.05 -6.24 -14.43
CA HIS A 528 -36.35 -5.59 -14.55
C HIS A 528 -36.91 -6.01 -15.91
N GLU A 529 -38.06 -6.69 -15.98
CA GLU A 529 -38.79 -6.85 -17.26
C GLU A 529 -39.30 -5.47 -17.70
N ILE A 530 -38.38 -4.62 -18.18
CA ILE A 530 -38.66 -3.24 -18.53
C ILE A 530 -39.43 -3.25 -19.84
N LYS A 531 -40.75 -3.01 -19.77
CA LYS A 531 -41.53 -2.60 -20.95
C LYS A 531 -41.14 -1.18 -21.32
N ILE A 532 -40.15 -1.04 -22.18
CA ILE A 532 -39.74 0.25 -22.71
C ILE A 532 -40.89 0.79 -23.57
N THR A 533 -41.50 1.89 -23.13
CA THR A 533 -42.59 2.55 -23.88
C THR A 533 -42.02 3.82 -24.48
N LEU A 534 -41.98 3.91 -25.81
CA LEU A 534 -41.59 5.14 -26.50
C LEU A 534 -42.55 6.26 -26.08
N VAL A 535 -42.04 7.30 -25.41
CA VAL A 535 -42.80 8.54 -25.24
C VAL A 535 -42.61 9.32 -26.54
N PRO A 536 -43.67 9.55 -27.35
CA PRO A 536 -43.54 10.32 -28.57
C PRO A 536 -43.19 11.75 -28.18
N THR A 537 -42.02 12.23 -28.62
CA THR A 537 -41.67 13.64 -28.53
C THR A 537 -42.69 14.41 -29.36
N ALA A 538 -43.52 15.22 -28.72
CA ALA A 538 -44.60 15.95 -29.37
C ALA A 538 -44.05 16.93 -30.42
N THR A 539 -44.00 16.50 -31.68
CA THR A 539 -43.99 17.41 -32.82
C THR A 539 -45.40 17.92 -33.03
N SER A 540 -45.54 19.22 -32.82
CA SER A 540 -46.74 20.02 -33.03
C SER A 540 -47.40 19.81 -34.40
N THR A 541 -48.74 19.88 -34.39
CA THR A 541 -49.71 20.11 -35.49
C THR A 541 -50.33 18.88 -36.18
N SER A 542 -51.55 18.51 -35.78
CA SER A 542 -52.81 18.83 -36.49
C SER A 542 -54.02 18.04 -35.98
N SER A 543 -55.16 18.74 -35.93
CA SER A 543 -56.56 18.28 -35.76
C SER A 543 -56.91 17.39 -34.55
N THR A 544 -57.33 18.05 -33.48
CA THR A 544 -58.31 17.54 -32.51
C THR A 544 -59.68 17.45 -33.18
N ASP A 545 -60.27 16.25 -33.29
CA ASP A 545 -61.73 16.05 -33.16
C ASP A 545 -62.19 14.56 -33.17
N GLU A 546 -61.29 13.57 -33.28
CA GLU A 546 -61.72 12.14 -33.26
C GLU A 546 -61.26 11.32 -32.03
N LEU A 547 -60.55 11.91 -31.06
CA LEU A 547 -59.98 11.17 -29.91
C LEU A 547 -60.86 11.06 -28.66
N THR A 548 -61.97 11.79 -28.58
CA THR A 548 -62.80 11.84 -27.36
C THR A 548 -63.77 10.68 -27.22
N GLU A 549 -64.02 9.89 -28.26
CA GLU A 549 -64.95 8.74 -28.19
C GLU A 549 -64.26 7.42 -27.84
N ALA A 550 -62.96 7.27 -28.13
CA ALA A 550 -62.18 6.06 -27.84
C ALA A 550 -61.61 6.00 -26.40
N ALA A 551 -61.53 7.14 -25.70
CA ALA A 551 -60.95 7.23 -24.36
C ALA A 551 -61.87 6.69 -23.24
N SER A 552 -63.13 6.36 -23.54
CA SER A 552 -64.12 5.96 -22.53
C SER A 552 -64.14 4.46 -22.18
N ASN A 553 -63.38 3.60 -22.89
CA ASN A 553 -63.49 2.14 -22.78
C ASN A 553 -62.20 1.38 -22.37
N LEU A 554 -61.13 2.04 -21.93
CA LEU A 554 -59.92 1.35 -21.46
C LEU A 554 -59.80 1.42 -19.93
N SER A 555 -60.45 0.47 -19.25
CA SER A 555 -60.12 0.14 -17.87
C SER A 555 -58.77 -0.59 -17.87
N ILE A 556 -57.71 0.08 -17.46
CA ILE A 556 -56.38 -0.52 -17.29
C ILE A 556 -56.22 -0.91 -15.82
N GLU A 557 -56.17 -2.22 -15.56
CA GLU A 557 -55.62 -2.74 -14.30
C GLU A 557 -54.10 -2.51 -14.32
N GLU A 558 -53.61 -1.67 -13.40
CA GLU A 558 -52.19 -1.33 -13.26
C GLU A 558 -51.37 -2.57 -12.84
N SER A 559 -50.47 -2.99 -13.73
CA SER A 559 -49.42 -3.97 -13.45
C SER A 559 -48.39 -3.37 -12.49
N LYS A 560 -48.18 -4.00 -11.32
CA LYS A 560 -47.22 -3.64 -10.25
C LYS A 560 -45.72 -3.80 -10.61
N VAL A 561 -45.34 -3.71 -11.88
CA VAL A 561 -43.94 -3.80 -12.32
C VAL A 561 -43.40 -2.37 -12.51
N PRO A 562 -42.28 -1.97 -11.88
CA PRO A 562 -41.69 -0.66 -12.12
C PRO A 562 -41.17 -0.58 -13.57
N THR A 563 -41.90 0.17 -14.40
CA THR A 563 -41.59 0.37 -15.81
C THR A 563 -40.67 1.58 -15.99
N TYR A 564 -39.54 1.45 -16.68
CA TYR A 564 -38.67 2.57 -17.08
C TYR A 564 -38.66 2.70 -18.61
N ALA A 565 -39.04 3.86 -19.13
CA ALA A 565 -38.97 4.13 -20.57
C ALA A 565 -37.63 4.79 -20.90
N PHE A 566 -36.78 4.12 -21.68
CA PHE A 566 -35.66 4.79 -22.34
C PHE A 566 -36.19 5.78 -23.37
N THR A 567 -35.66 7.00 -23.38
CA THR A 567 -35.96 7.96 -24.45
C THR A 567 -35.14 7.63 -25.70
N ALA A 568 -35.65 7.98 -26.88
CA ALA A 568 -34.89 7.84 -28.14
C ALA A 568 -33.55 8.59 -28.09
N GLU A 569 -33.49 9.68 -27.31
CA GLU A 569 -32.28 10.46 -27.06
C GLU A 569 -31.21 9.68 -26.28
N GLN A 570 -31.60 8.93 -25.23
CA GLN A 570 -30.67 8.09 -24.44
C GLN A 570 -30.06 6.95 -25.29
N ILE A 571 -30.86 6.32 -26.14
CA ILE A 571 -30.38 5.26 -27.05
C ILE A 571 -29.42 5.84 -28.10
N THR A 572 -29.72 7.05 -28.59
CA THR A 572 -28.85 7.77 -29.53
C THR A 572 -27.52 8.17 -28.89
N ARG A 573 -27.52 8.62 -27.63
CA ARG A 573 -26.29 8.96 -26.88
C ARG A 573 -25.36 7.77 -26.72
N VAL A 574 -25.88 6.61 -26.29
CA VAL A 574 -25.08 5.38 -26.15
C VAL A 574 -24.52 4.91 -27.50
N SER A 575 -25.32 5.01 -28.57
CA SER A 575 -24.87 4.65 -29.92
C SER A 575 -23.75 5.57 -30.42
N ASN A 576 -23.82 6.87 -30.11
CA ASN A 576 -22.76 7.82 -30.43
C ASN A 576 -21.48 7.53 -29.61
N ALA A 577 -21.60 7.22 -28.32
CA ALA A 577 -20.46 6.86 -27.49
C ALA A 577 -19.75 5.60 -28.02
N ALA A 578 -20.50 4.60 -28.50
CA ALA A 578 -19.91 3.42 -29.13
C ALA A 578 -19.17 3.75 -30.45
N LEU A 579 -19.74 4.65 -31.27
CA LEU A 579 -19.10 5.11 -32.51
C LEU A 579 -17.84 5.94 -32.25
N GLU A 580 -17.83 6.76 -31.20
CA GLU A 580 -16.67 7.55 -30.78
C GLU A 580 -15.53 6.64 -30.30
N GLN A 581 -15.84 5.67 -29.44
CA GLN A 581 -14.87 4.65 -28.99
C GLN A 581 -14.30 3.84 -30.15
N LEU A 582 -15.12 3.45 -31.12
CA LEU A 582 -14.64 2.77 -32.32
C LEU A 582 -13.73 3.68 -33.16
N SER A 583 -14.02 4.98 -33.22
CA SER A 583 -13.19 5.96 -33.95
C SER A 583 -11.83 6.16 -33.28
N GLU A 584 -11.77 6.16 -31.94
CA GLU A 584 -10.53 6.21 -31.17
C GLU A 584 -9.65 4.97 -31.45
N ILE A 585 -10.25 3.78 -31.44
CA ILE A 585 -9.54 2.52 -31.75
C ILE A 585 -9.06 2.49 -33.21
N GLU A 586 -9.86 2.99 -34.16
CA GLU A 586 -9.48 3.09 -35.57
C GLU A 586 -8.34 4.09 -35.82
N SER A 587 -8.17 5.10 -34.96
CA SER A 587 -7.14 6.13 -35.09
C SER A 587 -5.71 5.64 -34.80
N LEU A 588 -5.56 4.46 -34.17
CA LEU A 588 -4.28 3.86 -33.79
C LEU A 588 -3.42 3.34 -34.98
N GLY A 589 -3.93 3.42 -36.22
CA GLY A 589 -3.20 3.02 -37.44
C GLY A 589 -3.03 1.49 -37.59
N ALA A 590 -2.53 1.03 -38.74
CA ALA A 590 -2.52 -0.41 -39.10
C ALA A 590 -1.70 -1.31 -38.17
N GLU A 591 -0.60 -0.80 -37.58
CA GLU A 591 0.22 -1.55 -36.61
C GLU A 591 -0.38 -1.55 -35.20
N GLY A 592 -1.22 -0.55 -34.87
CA GLY A 592 -1.91 -0.41 -33.59
C GLY A 592 -3.27 -1.13 -33.50
N VAL A 593 -3.82 -1.65 -34.60
CA VAL A 593 -5.13 -2.33 -34.63
C VAL A 593 -5.17 -3.56 -33.71
N CYS A 594 -4.17 -4.43 -33.75
CA CYS A 594 -4.11 -5.61 -32.86
C CYS A 594 -3.91 -5.21 -31.39
N ALA A 595 -3.14 -4.16 -31.13
CA ALA A 595 -2.98 -3.59 -29.79
C ALA A 595 -4.30 -2.98 -29.29
N GLY A 596 -5.08 -2.35 -30.18
CA GLY A 596 -6.41 -1.82 -29.90
C GLY A 596 -7.40 -2.89 -29.45
N ILE A 597 -7.47 -4.05 -30.14
CA ILE A 597 -8.31 -5.19 -29.70
C ILE A 597 -7.94 -5.69 -28.30
N LEU A 598 -6.64 -5.72 -27.99
CA LEU A 598 -6.13 -6.15 -26.70
C LEU A 598 -6.26 -5.07 -25.62
N GLY A 599 -6.43 -3.81 -26.04
CA GLY A 599 -6.56 -2.64 -25.20
C GLY A 599 -7.85 -2.59 -24.37
N PRO A 600 -7.88 -1.69 -23.37
CA PRO A 600 -9.04 -1.48 -22.51
C PRO A 600 -10.23 -0.87 -23.26
N ASP A 601 -9.98 -0.01 -24.25
CA ASP A 601 -11.02 0.69 -25.02
C ASP A 601 -11.90 -0.29 -25.83
N PHE A 602 -11.30 -1.38 -26.32
CA PHE A 602 -12.06 -2.45 -26.97
C PHE A 602 -13.01 -3.17 -26.01
N LYS A 603 -12.63 -3.34 -24.73
CA LYS A 603 -13.54 -3.92 -23.73
C LYS A 603 -14.74 -3.01 -23.48
N VAL A 604 -14.52 -1.71 -23.45
CA VAL A 604 -15.59 -0.70 -23.35
C VAL A 604 -16.50 -0.77 -24.58
N LEU A 605 -15.93 -0.80 -25.79
CA LEU A 605 -16.70 -0.97 -27.03
C LEU A 605 -17.53 -2.25 -27.03
N LEU A 606 -16.93 -3.39 -26.66
CA LEU A 606 -17.62 -4.68 -26.59
C LEU A 606 -18.75 -4.64 -25.56
N ALA A 607 -18.55 -4.00 -24.41
CA ALA A 607 -19.58 -3.85 -23.40
C ALA A 607 -20.74 -2.96 -23.91
N LEU A 608 -20.46 -1.84 -24.59
CA LEU A 608 -21.47 -0.97 -25.20
C LEU A 608 -22.28 -1.72 -26.26
N ILE A 609 -21.63 -2.52 -27.11
CA ILE A 609 -22.30 -3.32 -28.15
C ILE A 609 -23.18 -4.40 -27.51
N CYS A 610 -22.67 -5.14 -26.51
CA CYS A 610 -23.47 -6.10 -25.76
C CYS A 610 -24.70 -5.44 -25.13
N PHE A 611 -24.55 -4.22 -24.61
CA PHE A 611 -25.64 -3.46 -24.03
C PHE A 611 -26.69 -3.04 -25.07
N LEU A 612 -26.24 -2.50 -26.22
CA LEU A 612 -27.13 -2.16 -27.34
C LEU A 612 -27.88 -3.40 -27.88
N ALA A 613 -27.21 -4.56 -27.92
CA ALA A 613 -27.81 -5.84 -28.33
C ALA A 613 -28.88 -6.34 -27.33
N GLU A 614 -28.80 -5.95 -26.06
CA GLU A 614 -29.83 -6.28 -25.07
C GLU A 614 -31.04 -5.33 -25.19
N ILE A 615 -30.79 -4.04 -25.50
CA ILE A 615 -31.87 -3.08 -25.79
C ILE A 615 -32.60 -3.43 -27.09
N SER A 616 -31.90 -3.83 -28.15
CA SER A 616 -32.50 -4.15 -29.46
C SER A 616 -33.55 -5.27 -29.37
N LYS A 617 -33.38 -6.22 -28.45
CA LYS A 617 -34.38 -7.28 -28.15
C LYS A 617 -35.68 -6.75 -27.57
N THR A 618 -35.68 -5.54 -27.02
CA THR A 618 -36.80 -4.97 -26.23
C THR A 618 -37.45 -3.74 -26.88
N VAL A 619 -36.82 -3.08 -27.86
CA VAL A 619 -37.34 -1.86 -28.50
C VAL A 619 -37.35 -1.98 -30.02
N ALA A 620 -38.49 -1.62 -30.62
CA ALA A 620 -38.64 -1.53 -32.05
C ALA A 620 -38.38 -0.09 -32.56
N ILE A 621 -37.33 0.05 -33.39
CA ILE A 621 -37.35 0.76 -34.69
C ILE A 621 -36.57 2.08 -34.90
N GLU A 622 -36.37 3.00 -33.95
CA GLU A 622 -35.63 4.25 -34.30
C GLU A 622 -34.08 4.20 -34.16
N ALA A 623 -33.52 3.19 -33.50
CA ALA A 623 -32.06 3.01 -33.36
C ALA A 623 -31.41 2.21 -34.51
N ILE A 624 -32.20 1.68 -35.44
CA ILE A 624 -31.76 0.73 -36.48
C ILE A 624 -30.70 1.34 -37.40
N THR A 625 -30.79 2.63 -37.74
CA THR A 625 -29.88 3.26 -38.71
C THR A 625 -28.45 3.41 -38.18
N LYS A 626 -28.29 3.82 -36.90
CA LYS A 626 -26.95 3.95 -36.27
C LYS A 626 -26.39 2.62 -35.80
N SER A 627 -27.25 1.67 -35.42
CA SER A 627 -26.85 0.29 -35.15
C SER A 627 -26.26 -0.36 -36.40
N ASN A 628 -26.85 -0.14 -37.57
CA ASN A 628 -26.32 -0.66 -38.84
C ASN A 628 -24.96 -0.04 -39.20
N GLU A 629 -24.79 1.27 -38.99
CA GLU A 629 -23.50 1.96 -39.18
C GLU A 629 -22.42 1.41 -38.23
N LEU A 630 -22.77 1.20 -36.96
CA LEU A 630 -21.86 0.62 -35.96
C LEU A 630 -21.46 -0.81 -36.33
N THR A 631 -22.41 -1.65 -36.75
CA THR A 631 -22.16 -3.03 -37.20
C THR A 631 -21.26 -3.04 -38.44
N GLU A 632 -21.52 -2.20 -39.44
CA GLU A 632 -20.71 -2.11 -40.66
C GLU A 632 -19.27 -1.70 -40.36
N ARG A 633 -19.06 -0.68 -39.51
CA ARG A 633 -17.71 -0.24 -39.11
C ARG A 633 -16.99 -1.31 -38.28
N CYS A 634 -17.67 -1.98 -37.36
CA CYS A 634 -17.07 -3.08 -36.59
C CYS A 634 -16.66 -4.26 -37.49
N LEU A 635 -17.49 -4.64 -38.46
CA LEU A 635 -17.15 -5.69 -39.44
C LEU A 635 -15.95 -5.30 -40.31
N LYS A 636 -15.88 -4.03 -40.72
CA LYS A 636 -14.71 -3.49 -41.44
C LYS A 636 -13.45 -3.56 -40.58
N TYR A 637 -13.53 -3.17 -39.31
CA TYR A 637 -12.42 -3.27 -38.36
C TYR A 637 -11.95 -4.73 -38.18
N LEU A 638 -12.87 -5.68 -38.01
CA LEU A 638 -12.56 -7.10 -37.92
C LEU A 638 -11.90 -7.66 -39.19
N SER A 639 -12.29 -7.18 -40.38
CA SER A 639 -11.64 -7.58 -41.64
C SER A 639 -10.16 -7.15 -41.73
N VAL A 640 -9.81 -6.01 -41.13
CA VAL A 640 -8.43 -5.53 -41.03
C VAL A 640 -7.64 -6.41 -40.05
N VAL A 641 -8.25 -6.78 -38.93
CA VAL A 641 -7.66 -7.71 -37.94
C VAL A 641 -7.39 -9.07 -38.57
N ASP A 642 -8.33 -9.61 -39.34
CA ASP A 642 -8.16 -10.88 -40.07
C ASP A 642 -7.01 -10.83 -41.07
N ALA A 643 -6.86 -9.71 -41.80
CA ALA A 643 -5.74 -9.52 -42.72
C ALA A 643 -4.38 -9.49 -41.99
N LEU A 644 -4.33 -8.89 -40.80
CA LEU A 644 -3.10 -8.81 -39.97
C LEU A 644 -2.75 -10.16 -39.32
N LEU A 645 -3.74 -10.91 -38.83
CA LEU A 645 -3.54 -12.27 -38.31
C LEU A 645 -3.07 -13.23 -39.41
N ALA A 646 -3.64 -13.11 -40.61
CA ALA A 646 -3.19 -13.86 -41.78
C ALA A 646 -1.74 -13.51 -42.19
N ALA A 647 -1.33 -12.25 -42.04
CA ALA A 647 0.05 -11.83 -42.28
C ALA A 647 1.04 -12.36 -41.22
N ARG A 648 0.65 -12.40 -39.94
CA ARG A 648 1.47 -12.97 -38.84
C ARG A 648 1.69 -14.47 -39.00
N THR A 649 0.63 -15.22 -39.29
CA THR A 649 0.70 -16.67 -39.52
C THR A 649 1.51 -17.05 -40.77
N GLN A 650 1.56 -16.17 -41.80
CA GLN A 650 2.44 -16.35 -42.96
C GLN A 650 3.93 -16.06 -42.64
N SER A 651 4.21 -15.17 -41.68
CA SER A 651 5.56 -14.86 -41.20
C SER A 651 6.14 -15.98 -40.32
N GLU A 652 5.32 -16.59 -39.47
CA GLU A 652 5.69 -17.73 -38.60
C GLU A 652 6.16 -18.95 -39.42
N GLY A 653 5.60 -19.17 -40.62
CA GLY A 653 6.04 -20.22 -41.54
C GLY A 653 7.46 -20.04 -42.09
N ALA A 654 8.08 -18.85 -41.92
CA ALA A 654 9.40 -18.51 -42.45
C ALA A 654 10.51 -18.38 -41.37
N ALA A 655 10.16 -18.23 -40.09
CA ALA A 655 11.11 -17.91 -39.02
C ALA A 655 10.99 -18.86 -37.80
N ALA A 656 11.17 -20.17 -38.02
CA ALA A 656 11.23 -21.14 -36.92
C ALA A 656 12.62 -21.17 -36.23
N LYS A 657 13.01 -20.09 -35.55
CA LYS A 657 14.19 -20.02 -34.66
C LYS A 657 14.05 -18.89 -33.64
N ASP A 658 13.29 -19.10 -32.56
CA ASP A 658 13.53 -18.59 -31.19
C ASP A 658 12.30 -18.92 -30.32
N GLY A 659 12.50 -19.69 -29.25
CA GLY A 659 11.40 -20.44 -28.59
C GLY A 659 10.60 -19.70 -27.51
N GLU A 660 11.07 -18.54 -27.02
CA GLU A 660 10.45 -17.83 -25.89
C GLU A 660 9.57 -16.65 -26.35
N GLU A 661 9.93 -16.02 -27.46
CA GLU A 661 9.16 -14.94 -28.11
C GLU A 661 7.92 -15.50 -28.84
N ASP A 662 8.00 -16.74 -29.32
CA ASP A 662 6.95 -17.48 -30.03
C ASP A 662 5.76 -17.86 -29.11
N ASP A 663 6.00 -18.16 -27.83
CA ASP A 663 4.93 -18.50 -26.87
C ASP A 663 4.09 -17.28 -26.45
N LYS A 664 4.72 -16.11 -26.29
CA LYS A 664 4.01 -14.85 -26.00
C LYS A 664 3.16 -14.41 -27.21
N GLN A 665 3.70 -14.51 -28.42
CA GLN A 665 2.98 -14.16 -29.65
C GLN A 665 1.79 -15.11 -29.92
N LYS A 666 1.92 -16.40 -29.60
CA LYS A 666 0.82 -17.37 -29.68
C LYS A 666 -0.31 -17.06 -28.70
N GLU A 667 0.02 -16.71 -27.46
CA GLU A 667 -0.99 -16.35 -26.45
C GLU A 667 -1.71 -15.06 -26.82
N GLU A 668 -1.00 -14.04 -27.32
CA GLU A 668 -1.60 -12.80 -27.84
C GLU A 668 -2.55 -13.08 -29.02
N THR A 669 -2.13 -13.92 -29.98
CA THR A 669 -2.94 -14.31 -31.14
C THR A 669 -4.23 -15.03 -30.72
N LYS A 670 -4.14 -15.92 -29.73
CA LYS A 670 -5.29 -16.61 -29.16
C LYS A 670 -6.26 -15.66 -28.45
N GLN A 671 -5.74 -14.67 -27.71
CA GLN A 671 -6.58 -13.65 -27.07
C GLN A 671 -7.29 -12.75 -28.09
N ILE A 672 -6.62 -12.38 -29.19
CA ILE A 672 -7.22 -11.62 -30.28
C ILE A 672 -8.39 -12.40 -30.90
N GLU A 673 -8.19 -13.69 -31.23
CA GLU A 673 -9.25 -14.52 -31.82
C GLU A 673 -10.44 -14.71 -30.87
N MET A 674 -10.18 -14.90 -29.57
CA MET A 674 -11.23 -14.99 -28.56
C MET A 674 -12.06 -13.69 -28.48
N ARG A 675 -11.39 -12.52 -28.43
CA ARG A 675 -12.06 -11.21 -28.35
C ARG A 675 -12.84 -10.88 -29.63
N LYS A 676 -12.31 -11.26 -30.80
CA LYS A 676 -13.01 -11.19 -32.09
C LYS A 676 -14.30 -12.02 -32.06
N GLN A 677 -14.23 -13.28 -31.58
CA GLN A 677 -15.40 -14.15 -31.51
C GLN A 677 -16.49 -13.60 -30.58
N LEU A 678 -16.09 -12.98 -29.46
CA LEU A 678 -17.00 -12.28 -28.55
C LEU A 678 -17.70 -11.10 -29.23
N LEU A 679 -16.95 -10.29 -29.99
CA LEU A 679 -17.53 -9.16 -30.74
C LEU A 679 -18.50 -9.62 -31.82
N LEU A 680 -18.15 -10.65 -32.60
CA LEU A 680 -19.05 -11.23 -33.61
C LEU A 680 -20.34 -11.76 -32.99
N THR A 681 -20.24 -12.42 -31.83
CA THR A 681 -21.41 -12.89 -31.09
C THR A 681 -22.28 -11.73 -30.63
N ALA A 682 -21.69 -10.65 -30.12
CA ALA A 682 -22.42 -9.46 -29.69
C ALA A 682 -23.11 -8.74 -30.87
N LEU A 683 -22.43 -8.61 -32.01
CA LEU A 683 -22.98 -8.02 -33.25
C LEU A 683 -24.16 -8.84 -33.81
N SER A 684 -24.10 -10.17 -33.73
CA SER A 684 -25.22 -11.03 -34.16
C SER A 684 -26.50 -10.80 -33.35
N GLY A 685 -26.39 -10.28 -32.11
CA GLY A 685 -27.55 -9.87 -31.30
C GLY A 685 -28.16 -8.52 -31.69
N LEU A 686 -27.44 -7.70 -32.49
CA LEU A 686 -27.95 -6.45 -33.06
C LEU A 686 -28.67 -6.68 -34.40
N GLU A 687 -28.31 -7.75 -35.12
CA GLU A 687 -29.01 -8.18 -36.33
C GLU A 687 -30.37 -8.79 -35.96
N LEU A 688 -31.44 -8.03 -36.18
CA LEU A 688 -32.80 -8.59 -36.12
C LEU A 688 -32.94 -9.65 -37.22
N GLU A 689 -33.37 -10.87 -36.86
CA GLU A 689 -33.99 -11.77 -37.83
C GLU A 689 -35.06 -10.96 -38.57
N GLU A 690 -34.99 -10.93 -39.90
CA GLU A 690 -36.07 -10.41 -40.73
C GLU A 690 -37.37 -11.08 -40.26
N VAL A 691 -38.21 -10.34 -39.53
CA VAL A 691 -39.56 -10.78 -39.21
C VAL A 691 -40.21 -11.03 -40.55
N GLY A 692 -40.37 -12.32 -40.86
CA GLY A 692 -40.86 -12.80 -42.13
C GLY A 692 -42.10 -12.01 -42.52
N THR A 693 -42.02 -11.41 -43.70
CA THR A 693 -43.18 -10.97 -44.46
C THR A 693 -44.01 -12.22 -44.80
N SER A 694 -44.81 -12.68 -43.84
CA SER A 694 -45.94 -13.56 -44.12
C SER A 694 -47.10 -12.69 -44.59
N LYS A 695 -47.59 -13.02 -45.78
CA LYS A 695 -48.80 -12.49 -46.42
C LYS A 695 -50.01 -12.34 -45.51
#